data_AF-A0A9X0D1K1-F1
#
_entry.id   AF-A0A9X0D1K1-F1
#
_cell.length_a   1.000
_cell.length_b   1.000
_cell.length_c   1.000
_cell.angle_alpha   90.00
_cell.angle_beta   90.00
_cell.angle_gamma   90.00
#
_symmetry.space_group_name_H-M   'P 1'
#
loop_
_entity.id
_entity.type
_entity.pdbx_description
1 polymer ?
#
loop_
_entity_poly.entity_id
_entity_poly.type
_entity_poly.pdbx_seq_one_letter_code
_entity_poly.pdbx_strand_id
1 'polypeptide(L)'
;MKQEVDIVTPYMFLTPNVNGLQLTLPSAKAQEQTCFTVLERDLSTVHPALFSSLDDIGRSQVEQLLRRLGVKSWSARELINSHVIPTFKSDKWKTKSNEVLRSYLVYILEQRLIDPSVCDIDELRSCVQILTNKGVLNPTVTPIHFTPKYGNTIDLARQLPSISWTLIDESYLESCATSKAHTTDWKDFLAELGVQHFLAIKRKQVKLHRDSMAQSPWASYNNIWQTTPDGYYVIDDWTCEEFEEFLGKTSASDTKQRISPEESKVLAQCIDERWDTYDKYAQFADGLVHVKDTNGHVLAETRSSFYLNLVSKPWMSASIGGTNLFLPRDLFVRSKFVYQLLEDHVKYIAADLKSIAFISTLRIRESISVDGMIGEMKLWSAACEEVMDGSQPRDFTTSIAHMSRVYFFLLEKMFQNEEDRRKIHEAFHKNALIFFPHRYLESSSDQTQPGSFLLKKDVCWRDPTDVAVKLFREHGKATTRRLLERHYSSSKGQQSLADFFVDQMHVDATPNVDEYIEMASTVAEVAGFPTPSSLSDMLKIFSTLGSKCVARGHNDSIRVDMQIDVNMAAFLKQSLEREQRCIFPSFGKWVALSDKPILPDDKSLWKIFQKEKSVHFLNLEDFFQPQKLHRSSSRKPQHDREEMQYNVSLFLKTCEVTKLSECINKEFTPSGLVQYQCVPVQKYFHQLIPSVQRFLHSRNPAVYDELNHQGFAQKLLQMQFANVQNLETMYSLSTHPDVHIPIKEKSGVQAVGSTYCFYVVQECQESADVINAEMVKLLLAGKKQGSSDLSNFLVAVKNYDGNDLELFLEDVQGLDPLPVREELWSVPPPEEPDIAEVEEEAEAVAIPLETEIRTSSKGDGDLHSWPPKSSAQYDIARKREGESGNEAALKMWPLPAPPDSVKKPPGEVNREELAQGRPTQRDISSEGLKEHDERPRERDETAIMCDHPVEAIPRHHHAPTAVEAIVETTVLDADENNDPKPNLVGGVTDSATTENESRLQDASHVGPQPPRTPGRGDVTIPGDVARQTSPTRSYLWFDGGTSELDFEDLSFNGDTRILDRIPLADNPNKEDIGRWGEQCVFEFLQNQAKCDPSGLEVEIVWVNEKGSTTAPYDIEIRRHLNGAGKDDNRITVITYVEVKTTSSDQKEVFELSVPELRFAWTQQEALHLYRVFNAGKPSCVRIRRLQNLAAHLEKKTVKLCMVI
;
A
#
# COMPACT_ATOMS: atom_id res chain seq x y z
N MET A 1 -35.26 -105.71 -25.87
CA MET A 1 -35.16 -104.74 -24.75
C MET A 1 -36.13 -103.60 -25.04
N LYS A 2 -36.68 -102.94 -24.01
CA LYS A 2 -37.53 -101.76 -24.21
C LYS A 2 -36.66 -100.53 -24.52
N GLN A 3 -37.04 -99.76 -25.52
CA GLN A 3 -36.81 -98.32 -25.54
C GLN A 3 -38.17 -97.67 -25.29
N GLU A 4 -38.27 -96.84 -24.26
CA GLU A 4 -39.39 -95.93 -24.09
C GLU A 4 -39.02 -94.62 -24.80
N VAL A 5 -39.94 -94.11 -25.63
CA VAL A 5 -39.77 -92.89 -26.40
C VAL A 5 -40.67 -91.85 -25.76
N ASP A 6 -40.07 -90.84 -25.11
CA ASP A 6 -40.81 -89.69 -24.61
C ASP A 6 -41.28 -88.84 -25.80
N ILE A 7 -42.55 -89.05 -26.18
CA ILE A 7 -43.22 -88.28 -27.23
C ILE A 7 -43.57 -86.91 -26.66
N VAL A 8 -42.68 -85.94 -26.84
CA VAL A 8 -42.98 -84.52 -26.64
C VAL A 8 -43.99 -84.10 -27.72
N THR A 9 -45.26 -84.02 -27.36
CA THR A 9 -46.33 -83.59 -28.27
C THR A 9 -46.19 -82.10 -28.60
N PRO A 10 -46.09 -81.72 -29.90
CA PRO A 10 -46.19 -80.32 -30.29
C PRO A 10 -47.63 -79.86 -30.10
N TYR A 11 -47.84 -78.87 -29.23
CA TYR A 11 -49.13 -78.20 -29.13
C TYR A 11 -49.33 -77.35 -30.40
N MET A 12 -50.46 -77.54 -31.08
CA MET A 12 -51.00 -76.56 -32.02
C MET A 12 -51.96 -75.62 -31.26
N PHE A 13 -52.19 -74.40 -31.78
CA PHE A 13 -52.99 -73.38 -31.08
C PHE A 13 -53.99 -72.65 -31.98
N LEU A 14 -55.13 -72.23 -31.39
CA LEU A 14 -56.19 -71.47 -32.03
C LEU A 14 -56.41 -70.10 -31.37
N THR A 15 -56.25 -69.04 -32.16
CA THR A 15 -56.63 -67.67 -31.78
C THR A 15 -58.16 -67.54 -31.71
N PRO A 16 -58.76 -67.30 -30.53
CA PRO A 16 -60.20 -67.13 -30.42
C PRO A 16 -60.64 -65.77 -31.00
N ASN A 17 -61.79 -65.77 -31.67
CA ASN A 17 -62.39 -64.55 -32.24
C ASN A 17 -63.74 -64.28 -31.56
N VAL A 18 -63.79 -63.29 -30.67
CA VAL A 18 -65.03 -62.82 -30.03
C VAL A 18 -64.99 -61.29 -29.95
N ASN A 19 -66.04 -60.67 -30.50
CA ASN A 19 -66.38 -59.24 -30.40
C ASN A 19 -65.35 -58.23 -30.98
N GLY A 20 -65.48 -57.96 -32.27
CA GLY A 20 -65.76 -56.56 -32.65
C GLY A 20 -64.67 -55.71 -33.32
N LEU A 21 -63.60 -56.28 -33.88
CA LEU A 21 -62.71 -55.55 -34.80
C LEU A 21 -62.12 -56.49 -35.88
N GLN A 22 -62.28 -56.14 -37.16
CA GLN A 22 -61.71 -56.90 -38.27
C GLN A 22 -60.21 -56.61 -38.43
N LEU A 23 -59.37 -57.63 -38.21
CA LEU A 23 -58.02 -57.67 -38.76
C LEU A 23 -58.02 -58.45 -40.09
N THR A 24 -58.56 -57.82 -41.14
CA THR A 24 -58.41 -58.28 -42.52
C THR A 24 -57.05 -57.84 -43.07
N LEU A 25 -56.08 -58.74 -43.10
CA LEU A 25 -54.81 -58.51 -43.81
C LEU A 25 -54.96 -58.85 -45.32
N PRO A 26 -54.57 -57.95 -46.24
CA PRO A 26 -54.63 -58.22 -47.68
C PRO A 26 -53.67 -59.33 -48.14
N SER A 27 -53.93 -59.89 -49.33
CA SER A 27 -53.09 -60.92 -49.94
C SER A 27 -51.71 -60.39 -50.34
N ALA A 28 -50.70 -60.80 -49.58
CA ALA A 28 -49.28 -61.00 -49.91
C ALA A 28 -48.60 -60.09 -50.95
N LYS A 29 -47.57 -59.34 -50.49
CA LYS A 29 -46.36 -59.05 -51.26
C LYS A 29 -45.15 -58.82 -50.32
N ALA A 30 -44.01 -59.37 -50.69
CA ALA A 30 -42.66 -59.05 -50.23
C ALA A 30 -42.41 -58.81 -48.71
N GLN A 31 -42.23 -59.90 -47.97
CA GLN A 31 -41.03 -60.12 -47.14
C GLN A 31 -40.66 -59.07 -46.06
N GLU A 32 -41.62 -58.71 -45.20
CA GLU A 32 -41.32 -58.23 -43.84
C GLU A 32 -41.88 -59.23 -42.80
N GLN A 33 -41.06 -59.65 -41.83
CA GLN A 33 -41.49 -60.50 -40.73
C GLN A 33 -42.06 -59.64 -39.61
N THR A 34 -43.38 -59.51 -39.54
CA THR A 34 -44.04 -58.82 -38.42
C THR A 34 -43.83 -59.62 -37.12
N CYS A 35 -43.83 -58.94 -35.97
CA CYS A 35 -43.64 -59.60 -34.66
C CYS A 35 -44.66 -60.73 -34.41
N PHE A 36 -45.85 -60.64 -34.99
CA PHE A 36 -46.86 -61.71 -34.97
C PHE A 36 -46.37 -63.00 -35.64
N THR A 37 -45.72 -62.95 -36.80
CA THR A 37 -45.19 -64.17 -37.46
C THR A 37 -44.11 -64.88 -36.63
N VAL A 38 -43.37 -64.13 -35.81
CA VAL A 38 -42.37 -64.68 -34.87
C VAL A 38 -43.06 -65.41 -33.71
N LEU A 39 -44.13 -64.82 -33.16
CA LEU A 39 -44.98 -65.44 -32.12
C LEU A 39 -45.68 -66.70 -32.65
N GLU A 40 -46.27 -66.64 -33.84
CA GLU A 40 -46.94 -67.77 -34.49
C GLU A 40 -45.99 -68.96 -34.70
N ARG A 41 -44.75 -68.69 -35.11
CA ARG A 41 -43.69 -69.70 -35.25
C ARG A 41 -43.25 -70.28 -33.91
N ASP A 42 -43.09 -69.46 -32.87
CA ASP A 42 -42.67 -69.94 -31.54
C ASP A 42 -43.77 -70.75 -30.83
N LEU A 43 -45.02 -70.34 -31.02
CA LEU A 43 -46.20 -70.99 -30.47
C LEU A 43 -46.66 -72.19 -31.31
N SER A 44 -46.29 -72.31 -32.58
CA SER A 44 -46.84 -73.32 -33.51
C SER A 44 -48.36 -73.19 -33.71
N THR A 45 -48.83 -72.00 -34.08
CA THR A 45 -50.26 -71.72 -34.29
C THR A 45 -50.86 -72.44 -35.52
N VAL A 46 -52.17 -72.64 -35.50
CA VAL A 46 -52.93 -73.11 -36.66
C VAL A 46 -53.15 -71.94 -37.63
N HIS A 47 -52.66 -72.06 -38.85
CA HIS A 47 -52.68 -70.99 -39.85
C HIS A 47 -54.12 -70.53 -40.20
N PRO A 48 -54.43 -69.21 -40.20
CA PRO A 48 -55.79 -68.69 -40.36
C PRO A 48 -56.55 -69.16 -41.62
N ALA A 49 -55.84 -69.51 -42.69
CA ALA A 49 -56.45 -70.02 -43.93
C ALA A 49 -57.28 -71.30 -43.74
N LEU A 50 -57.09 -72.05 -42.65
CA LEU A 50 -57.94 -73.22 -42.33
C LEU A 50 -59.41 -72.83 -42.08
N PHE A 51 -59.67 -71.59 -41.66
CA PHE A 51 -61.00 -71.08 -41.32
C PHE A 51 -61.56 -70.07 -42.33
N SER A 52 -60.76 -69.60 -43.28
CA SER A 52 -61.17 -68.62 -44.28
C SER A 52 -62.16 -69.18 -45.31
N SER A 53 -62.13 -70.49 -45.58
CA SER A 53 -62.99 -71.17 -46.55
C SER A 53 -64.16 -71.96 -45.95
N LEU A 54 -64.42 -71.82 -44.65
CA LEU A 54 -65.48 -72.52 -43.93
C LEU A 54 -66.66 -71.56 -43.63
N ASP A 55 -67.87 -72.10 -43.57
CA ASP A 55 -69.02 -71.43 -42.97
C ASP A 55 -68.97 -71.55 -41.44
N ASP A 56 -69.85 -70.84 -40.71
CA ASP A 56 -69.76 -70.79 -39.24
C ASP A 56 -70.05 -72.15 -38.58
N ILE A 57 -70.81 -73.03 -39.24
CA ILE A 57 -71.02 -74.41 -38.80
C ILE A 57 -69.73 -75.23 -39.01
N GLY A 58 -69.12 -75.15 -40.20
CA GLY A 58 -67.83 -75.79 -40.50
C GLY A 58 -66.70 -75.33 -39.59
N ARG A 59 -66.61 -74.02 -39.30
CA ARG A 59 -65.63 -73.44 -38.35
C ARG A 59 -65.79 -74.07 -36.97
N SER A 60 -67.01 -74.09 -36.44
CA SER A 60 -67.32 -74.68 -35.12
C SER A 60 -66.96 -76.17 -35.05
N GLN A 61 -67.24 -76.94 -36.11
CA GLN A 61 -66.86 -78.36 -36.18
C GLN A 61 -65.33 -78.56 -36.24
N VAL A 62 -64.62 -77.75 -37.02
CA VAL A 62 -63.15 -77.83 -37.14
C VAL A 62 -62.46 -77.37 -35.86
N GLU A 63 -62.95 -76.32 -35.19
CA GLU A 63 -62.51 -75.94 -33.84
C GLU A 63 -62.72 -77.08 -32.84
N GLN A 64 -63.89 -77.72 -32.83
CA GLN A 64 -64.16 -78.81 -31.90
C GLN A 64 -63.29 -80.05 -32.19
N LEU A 65 -63.00 -80.34 -33.45
CA LEU A 65 -62.05 -81.39 -33.84
C LEU A 65 -60.63 -81.07 -33.34
N LEU A 66 -60.16 -79.85 -33.58
CA LEU A 66 -58.84 -79.41 -33.14
C LEU A 66 -58.71 -79.44 -31.60
N ARG A 67 -59.72 -78.95 -30.86
CA ARG A 67 -59.77 -79.07 -29.39
C ARG A 67 -59.67 -80.53 -28.92
N ARG A 68 -60.27 -81.50 -29.64
CA ARG A 68 -60.12 -82.94 -29.37
C ARG A 68 -58.73 -83.49 -29.72
N LEU A 69 -58.01 -82.87 -30.65
CA LEU A 69 -56.61 -83.19 -31.00
C LEU A 69 -55.61 -82.52 -30.04
N GLY A 70 -56.05 -81.91 -28.94
CA GLY A 70 -55.21 -81.24 -27.94
C GLY A 70 -54.84 -79.81 -28.27
N VAL A 71 -55.39 -79.24 -29.35
CA VAL A 71 -55.16 -77.85 -29.76
C VAL A 71 -55.82 -76.91 -28.76
N LYS A 72 -55.02 -76.07 -28.10
CA LYS A 72 -55.54 -75.10 -27.12
C LYS A 72 -56.02 -73.85 -27.84
N SER A 73 -57.17 -73.35 -27.42
CA SER A 73 -57.59 -71.98 -27.75
C SER A 73 -57.32 -71.11 -26.54
N TRP A 74 -56.62 -69.99 -26.73
CA TRP A 74 -56.17 -69.09 -25.68
C TRP A 74 -56.51 -67.65 -26.03
N SER A 75 -57.24 -66.97 -25.15
CA SER A 75 -57.33 -65.51 -25.13
C SER A 75 -55.95 -64.87 -24.87
N ALA A 76 -55.83 -63.56 -25.13
CA ALA A 76 -54.62 -62.81 -24.83
C ALA A 76 -54.18 -62.96 -23.35
N ARG A 77 -55.14 -62.90 -22.42
CA ARG A 77 -54.90 -63.11 -20.97
C ARG A 77 -54.39 -64.54 -20.71
N GLU A 78 -54.98 -65.56 -21.32
CA GLU A 78 -54.50 -66.93 -21.14
C GLU A 78 -53.10 -67.15 -21.72
N LEU A 79 -52.80 -66.61 -22.92
CA LEU A 79 -51.48 -66.70 -23.55
C LEU A 79 -50.40 -66.01 -22.71
N ILE A 80 -50.64 -64.78 -22.25
CA ILE A 80 -49.67 -64.02 -21.44
C ILE A 80 -49.40 -64.73 -20.11
N ASN A 81 -50.45 -65.08 -19.36
CA ASN A 81 -50.29 -65.62 -18.00
C ASN A 81 -49.99 -67.13 -17.96
N SER A 82 -50.32 -67.91 -19.01
CA SER A 82 -50.08 -69.38 -19.06
C SER A 82 -48.85 -69.80 -19.87
N HIS A 83 -48.26 -68.91 -20.68
CA HIS A 83 -47.08 -69.22 -21.49
C HIS A 83 -45.98 -68.16 -21.38
N VAL A 84 -46.28 -66.88 -21.57
CA VAL A 84 -45.26 -65.82 -21.63
C VAL A 84 -44.64 -65.58 -20.25
N ILE A 85 -45.45 -65.27 -19.23
CA ILE A 85 -44.96 -65.09 -17.84
C ILE A 85 -44.28 -66.36 -17.31
N PRO A 86 -44.84 -67.59 -17.47
CA PRO A 86 -44.13 -68.83 -17.12
C PRO A 86 -42.82 -69.06 -17.88
N THR A 87 -42.68 -68.53 -19.11
CA THR A 87 -41.41 -68.59 -19.88
C THR A 87 -40.37 -67.60 -19.35
N PHE A 88 -40.78 -66.45 -18.80
CA PHE A 88 -39.89 -65.51 -18.09
C PHE A 88 -39.54 -65.99 -16.67
N LYS A 89 -40.50 -66.57 -15.92
CA LYS A 89 -40.31 -67.13 -14.57
C LYS A 89 -39.51 -68.44 -14.51
N SER A 90 -39.24 -69.06 -15.65
CA SER A 90 -38.40 -70.26 -15.75
C SER A 90 -37.23 -70.01 -16.71
N ASP A 91 -36.16 -70.79 -16.62
CA ASP A 91 -34.98 -70.64 -17.50
C ASP A 91 -35.25 -70.91 -19.00
N LYS A 92 -36.50 -71.16 -19.40
CA LYS A 92 -36.90 -71.37 -20.79
C LYS A 92 -36.64 -70.16 -21.69
N TRP A 93 -36.69 -68.93 -21.18
CA TRP A 93 -36.36 -67.75 -22.00
C TRP A 93 -34.91 -67.78 -22.53
N LYS A 94 -33.98 -68.42 -21.81
CA LYS A 94 -32.56 -68.56 -22.23
C LYS A 94 -32.36 -69.39 -23.49
N THR A 95 -33.38 -70.15 -23.93
CA THR A 95 -33.37 -70.94 -25.18
C THR A 95 -34.16 -70.28 -26.33
N LYS A 96 -34.76 -69.10 -26.09
CA LYS A 96 -35.51 -68.33 -27.09
C LYS A 96 -34.59 -67.32 -27.78
N SER A 97 -34.88 -66.98 -29.03
CA SER A 97 -34.18 -65.90 -29.74
C SER A 97 -34.63 -64.52 -29.23
N ASN A 98 -33.76 -63.52 -29.36
CA ASN A 98 -34.10 -62.13 -29.04
C ASN A 98 -35.35 -61.65 -29.79
N GLU A 99 -35.58 -62.12 -31.03
CA GLU A 99 -36.80 -61.85 -31.79
C GLU A 99 -38.06 -62.24 -31.02
N VAL A 100 -38.10 -63.45 -30.45
CA VAL A 100 -39.26 -63.97 -29.71
C VAL A 100 -39.46 -63.19 -28.41
N LEU A 101 -38.37 -62.91 -27.68
CA LEU A 101 -38.44 -62.13 -26.44
C LEU A 101 -38.88 -60.68 -26.69
N ARG A 102 -38.46 -60.08 -27.82
CA ARG A 102 -38.99 -58.79 -28.30
C ARG A 102 -40.49 -58.90 -28.56
N SER A 103 -40.91 -59.86 -29.39
CA SER A 103 -42.32 -59.99 -29.78
C SER A 103 -43.25 -60.33 -28.60
N TYR A 104 -42.79 -61.03 -27.57
CA TYR A 104 -43.54 -61.21 -26.32
C TYR A 104 -43.90 -59.87 -25.67
N LEU A 105 -42.95 -58.92 -25.58
CA LEU A 105 -43.19 -57.61 -24.95
C LEU A 105 -43.99 -56.67 -25.84
N VAL A 106 -43.77 -56.70 -27.17
CA VAL A 106 -44.62 -56.00 -28.15
C VAL A 106 -46.08 -56.45 -27.99
N TYR A 107 -46.31 -57.76 -27.93
CA TYR A 107 -47.65 -58.32 -27.74
C TYR A 107 -48.27 -57.95 -26.40
N ILE A 108 -47.52 -58.03 -25.28
CA ILE A 108 -48.02 -57.61 -23.97
C ILE A 108 -48.47 -56.14 -24.01
N LEU A 109 -47.66 -55.23 -24.57
CA LEU A 109 -48.02 -53.81 -24.69
C LEU A 109 -49.29 -53.62 -25.53
N GLU A 110 -49.35 -54.21 -26.73
CA GLU A 110 -50.50 -54.05 -27.62
C GLU A 110 -51.80 -54.61 -27.02
N GLN A 111 -51.73 -55.72 -26.28
CA GLN A 111 -52.91 -56.24 -25.58
C GLN A 111 -53.27 -55.39 -24.34
N ARG A 112 -52.29 -54.82 -23.64
CA ARG A 112 -52.50 -53.93 -22.50
C ARG A 112 -53.12 -52.59 -22.90
N LEU A 113 -52.82 -52.08 -24.10
CA LEU A 113 -53.48 -50.91 -24.69
C LEU A 113 -54.96 -51.17 -25.07
N ILE A 114 -55.40 -52.43 -25.10
CA ILE A 114 -56.80 -52.83 -25.35
C ILE A 114 -57.52 -53.17 -24.03
N ASP A 115 -56.87 -53.95 -23.16
CA ASP A 115 -57.33 -54.30 -21.81
C ASP A 115 -56.15 -54.19 -20.82
N PRO A 116 -56.06 -53.10 -20.02
CA PRO A 116 -55.01 -52.92 -19.04
C PRO A 116 -54.90 -54.04 -18.00
N SER A 117 -55.96 -54.83 -17.81
CA SER A 117 -56.02 -55.96 -16.87
C SER A 117 -55.68 -57.32 -17.51
N VAL A 118 -55.11 -57.34 -18.72
CA VAL A 118 -54.68 -58.58 -19.41
C VAL A 118 -53.47 -59.24 -18.73
N CYS A 119 -52.70 -58.50 -17.94
CA CYS A 119 -51.45 -58.90 -17.29
C CYS A 119 -51.34 -58.18 -15.94
N ASP A 120 -50.86 -58.87 -14.90
CA ASP A 120 -50.38 -58.22 -13.68
C ASP A 120 -48.98 -57.62 -13.96
N ILE A 121 -48.81 -56.32 -13.69
CA ILE A 121 -47.58 -55.58 -13.97
C ILE A 121 -46.51 -55.84 -12.91
N ASP A 122 -46.89 -56.10 -11.65
CA ASP A 122 -45.94 -56.42 -10.58
C ASP A 122 -45.43 -57.87 -10.75
N GLU A 123 -46.33 -58.79 -11.15
CA GLU A 123 -45.94 -60.14 -11.56
C GLU A 123 -44.97 -60.12 -12.75
N LEU A 124 -45.27 -59.31 -13.78
CA LEU A 124 -44.38 -59.17 -14.94
C LEU A 124 -43.05 -58.54 -14.56
N ARG A 125 -43.03 -57.41 -13.82
CA ARG A 125 -41.81 -56.73 -13.35
C ARG A 125 -40.86 -57.69 -12.62
N SER A 126 -41.41 -58.58 -11.80
CA SER A 126 -40.64 -59.57 -11.02
C SER A 126 -39.83 -60.58 -11.86
N CYS A 127 -40.18 -60.79 -13.13
CA CYS A 127 -39.61 -61.86 -13.96
C CYS A 127 -39.20 -61.46 -15.37
N VAL A 128 -39.69 -60.33 -15.90
CA VAL A 128 -39.49 -59.87 -17.28
C VAL A 128 -38.02 -59.82 -17.69
N GLN A 129 -37.71 -60.19 -18.93
CA GLN A 129 -36.38 -60.13 -19.49
C GLN A 129 -36.39 -59.18 -20.69
N ILE A 130 -35.76 -58.02 -20.53
CA ILE A 130 -35.71 -56.93 -21.51
C ILE A 130 -34.36 -56.95 -22.23
N LEU A 131 -34.37 -56.69 -23.54
CA LEU A 131 -33.17 -56.58 -24.37
C LEU A 131 -32.42 -55.28 -24.04
N THR A 132 -31.10 -55.38 -23.90
CA THR A 132 -30.19 -54.26 -23.60
C THR A 132 -28.89 -54.36 -24.38
N ASN A 133 -28.10 -53.29 -24.38
CA ASN A 133 -26.72 -53.28 -24.86
C ASN A 133 -25.78 -54.31 -24.17
N LYS A 134 -26.22 -54.94 -23.07
CA LYS A 134 -25.49 -55.97 -22.31
C LYS A 134 -26.18 -57.35 -22.35
N GLY A 135 -27.11 -57.56 -23.28
CA GLY A 135 -27.89 -58.80 -23.39
C GLY A 135 -29.27 -58.69 -22.75
N VAL A 136 -29.88 -59.82 -22.38
CA VAL A 136 -31.23 -59.84 -21.80
C VAL A 136 -31.16 -59.79 -20.27
N LEU A 137 -31.84 -58.83 -19.65
CA LEU A 137 -31.75 -58.53 -18.21
C LEU A 137 -33.13 -58.15 -17.63
N ASN A 138 -33.28 -58.30 -16.30
CA ASN A 138 -34.47 -57.86 -15.57
C ASN A 138 -34.21 -56.50 -14.85
N PRO A 139 -35.05 -55.46 -15.03
CA PRO A 139 -34.87 -54.14 -14.42
C PRO A 139 -34.79 -54.13 -12.88
N THR A 140 -35.48 -55.07 -12.22
CA THR A 140 -35.50 -55.18 -10.75
C THR A 140 -34.19 -55.73 -10.18
N VAL A 141 -33.46 -56.52 -10.97
CA VAL A 141 -32.18 -57.14 -10.58
C VAL A 141 -30.99 -56.29 -11.01
N THR A 142 -31.06 -55.68 -12.19
CA THR A 142 -30.00 -54.82 -12.74
C THR A 142 -30.66 -53.57 -13.32
N PRO A 143 -30.24 -52.35 -12.93
CA PRO A 143 -30.75 -51.12 -13.53
C PRO A 143 -30.63 -51.15 -15.06
N ILE A 144 -31.72 -50.81 -15.74
CA ILE A 144 -31.78 -50.63 -17.20
C ILE A 144 -32.25 -49.20 -17.45
N HIS A 145 -31.58 -48.50 -18.36
CA HIS A 145 -31.74 -47.07 -18.56
C HIS A 145 -32.23 -46.74 -19.98
N PHE A 146 -33.07 -45.70 -20.11
CA PHE A 146 -33.61 -45.26 -21.40
C PHE A 146 -32.57 -44.54 -22.28
N THR A 147 -32.58 -44.84 -23.59
CA THR A 147 -31.83 -44.06 -24.59
C THR A 147 -32.58 -42.79 -25.01
N PRO A 148 -31.91 -41.82 -25.68
CA PRO A 148 -32.58 -40.64 -26.23
C PRO A 148 -33.73 -40.95 -27.21
N LYS A 149 -33.74 -42.11 -27.92
CA LYS A 149 -34.85 -42.47 -28.82
C LYS A 149 -36.17 -42.73 -28.10
N TYR A 150 -36.13 -43.10 -26.82
CA TYR A 150 -37.31 -43.20 -25.94
C TYR A 150 -37.69 -41.85 -25.30
N GLY A 151 -37.10 -40.74 -25.75
CA GLY A 151 -37.33 -39.43 -25.15
C GLY A 151 -36.76 -39.33 -23.73
N ASN A 152 -35.57 -39.90 -23.50
CA ASN A 152 -34.71 -39.50 -22.39
C ASN A 152 -34.02 -38.17 -22.74
N THR A 153 -33.91 -37.25 -21.78
CA THR A 153 -33.32 -35.91 -22.01
C THR A 153 -31.80 -35.92 -22.13
N ILE A 154 -31.15 -36.95 -21.57
CA ILE A 154 -29.69 -37.07 -21.48
C ILE A 154 -29.21 -38.26 -22.32
N ASP A 155 -28.16 -38.04 -23.10
CA ASP A 155 -27.44 -39.08 -23.83
C ASP A 155 -26.40 -39.71 -22.90
N LEU A 156 -26.85 -40.63 -22.04
CA LEU A 156 -26.07 -41.18 -20.92
C LEU A 156 -24.71 -41.75 -21.36
N ALA A 157 -24.67 -42.52 -22.45
CA ALA A 157 -23.42 -43.11 -22.95
C ALA A 157 -22.44 -42.08 -23.55
N ARG A 158 -22.94 -40.96 -24.09
CA ARG A 158 -22.09 -39.92 -24.69
C ARG A 158 -21.67 -38.82 -23.71
N GLN A 159 -22.53 -38.51 -22.73
CA GLN A 159 -22.32 -37.42 -21.78
C GLN A 159 -21.71 -37.90 -20.46
N LEU A 160 -21.98 -39.15 -20.05
CA LEU A 160 -21.49 -39.78 -18.83
C LEU A 160 -20.77 -41.13 -19.12
N PRO A 161 -19.77 -41.16 -20.03
CA PRO A 161 -19.08 -42.39 -20.45
C PRO A 161 -18.26 -43.08 -19.33
N SER A 162 -17.98 -42.40 -18.22
CA SER A 162 -17.35 -42.97 -17.03
C SER A 162 -18.30 -43.85 -16.21
N ILE A 163 -19.56 -44.02 -16.61
CA ILE A 163 -20.49 -45.00 -16.03
C ILE A 163 -20.82 -46.06 -17.10
N SER A 164 -20.78 -47.34 -16.72
CA SER A 164 -21.11 -48.46 -17.59
C SER A 164 -22.62 -48.60 -17.70
N TRP A 165 -23.28 -47.70 -18.44
CA TRP A 165 -24.74 -47.72 -18.59
C TRP A 165 -25.24 -49.00 -19.26
N THR A 166 -26.17 -49.67 -18.58
CA THR A 166 -27.01 -50.72 -19.17
C THR A 166 -28.18 -50.03 -19.87
N LEU A 167 -28.11 -49.89 -21.18
CA LEU A 167 -29.11 -49.17 -21.98
C LEU A 167 -30.09 -50.16 -22.62
N ILE A 168 -31.38 -49.81 -22.60
CA ILE A 168 -32.41 -50.57 -23.31
C ILE A 168 -32.10 -50.64 -24.81
N ASP A 169 -32.33 -51.81 -25.41
CA ASP A 169 -32.18 -52.03 -26.84
C ASP A 169 -33.29 -51.30 -27.62
N GLU A 170 -32.92 -50.55 -28.65
CA GLU A 170 -33.84 -49.63 -29.35
C GLU A 170 -34.80 -50.34 -30.31
N SER A 171 -34.63 -51.65 -30.54
CA SER A 171 -35.40 -52.42 -31.50
C SER A 171 -36.88 -52.62 -31.12
N TYR A 172 -37.30 -52.29 -29.89
CA TYR A 172 -38.73 -52.21 -29.55
C TYR A 172 -39.45 -51.06 -30.29
N LEU A 173 -38.74 -49.96 -30.58
CA LEU A 173 -39.30 -48.82 -31.34
C LEU A 173 -39.37 -49.09 -32.84
N GLU A 174 -38.57 -50.02 -33.38
CA GLU A 174 -38.69 -50.46 -34.77
C GLU A 174 -40.04 -51.13 -35.03
N SER A 175 -40.59 -51.84 -34.02
CA SER A 175 -41.93 -52.44 -34.07
C SER A 175 -43.05 -51.41 -34.29
N CYS A 176 -42.85 -50.14 -33.91
CA CYS A 176 -43.83 -49.06 -34.07
C CYS A 176 -44.20 -48.76 -35.54
N ALA A 177 -43.39 -49.18 -36.52
CA ALA A 177 -43.76 -49.11 -37.93
C ALA A 177 -44.97 -50.02 -38.28
N THR A 178 -45.23 -51.05 -37.47
CA THR A 178 -46.32 -52.03 -37.67
C THR A 178 -47.32 -52.09 -36.51
N SER A 179 -47.04 -51.39 -35.41
CA SER A 179 -47.82 -51.40 -34.17
C SER A 179 -48.73 -50.18 -34.04
N LYS A 180 -49.73 -50.26 -33.15
CA LYS A 180 -50.50 -49.09 -32.70
C LYS A 180 -49.83 -48.30 -31.58
N ALA A 181 -48.80 -48.86 -30.93
CA ALA A 181 -48.15 -48.22 -29.78
C ALA A 181 -47.22 -47.07 -30.21
N HIS A 182 -47.40 -45.91 -29.59
CA HIS A 182 -46.52 -44.75 -29.74
C HIS A 182 -45.27 -44.86 -28.84
N THR A 183 -44.28 -44.00 -29.08
CA THR A 183 -43.06 -43.90 -28.26
C THR A 183 -43.35 -43.59 -26.79
N THR A 184 -44.42 -42.84 -26.51
CA THR A 184 -44.95 -42.57 -25.15
C THR A 184 -45.39 -43.85 -24.47
N ASP A 185 -46.20 -44.65 -25.16
CA ASP A 185 -46.82 -45.86 -24.62
C ASP A 185 -45.74 -46.90 -24.26
N TRP A 186 -44.69 -46.97 -25.08
CA TRP A 186 -43.47 -47.71 -24.76
C TRP A 186 -42.74 -47.16 -23.54
N LYS A 187 -42.51 -45.84 -23.48
CA LYS A 187 -41.80 -45.18 -22.38
C LYS A 187 -42.51 -45.45 -21.05
N ASP A 188 -43.82 -45.27 -21.00
CA ASP A 188 -44.63 -45.41 -19.79
C ASP A 188 -44.69 -46.88 -19.34
N PHE A 189 -44.93 -47.82 -20.27
CA PHE A 189 -44.90 -49.26 -19.97
C PHE A 189 -43.54 -49.75 -19.49
N LEU A 190 -42.44 -49.28 -20.09
CA LEU A 190 -41.09 -49.65 -19.67
C LEU A 190 -40.72 -49.03 -18.32
N ALA A 191 -41.19 -47.82 -18.02
CA ALA A 191 -41.04 -47.21 -16.70
C ALA A 191 -41.83 -47.98 -15.63
N GLU A 192 -43.04 -48.44 -15.93
CA GLU A 192 -43.81 -49.35 -15.06
C GLU A 192 -43.11 -50.71 -14.84
N LEU A 193 -42.31 -51.18 -15.81
CA LEU A 193 -41.43 -52.34 -15.65
C LEU A 193 -40.11 -52.04 -14.93
N GLY A 194 -39.86 -50.80 -14.50
CA GLY A 194 -38.68 -50.40 -13.71
C GLY A 194 -37.47 -49.96 -14.54
N VAL A 195 -37.62 -49.69 -15.84
CA VAL A 195 -36.59 -49.01 -16.65
C VAL A 195 -36.51 -47.54 -16.21
N GLN A 196 -35.30 -47.02 -16.01
CA GLN A 196 -35.05 -45.74 -15.35
C GLN A 196 -34.50 -44.68 -16.31
N HIS A 197 -34.67 -43.41 -15.96
CA HIS A 197 -34.17 -42.29 -16.77
C HIS A 197 -32.73 -41.87 -16.40
N PHE A 198 -32.26 -42.22 -15.21
CA PHE A 198 -30.96 -41.84 -14.62
C PHE A 198 -30.65 -42.71 -13.39
N LEU A 199 -29.60 -42.38 -12.62
CA LEU A 199 -29.04 -43.10 -11.46
C LEU A 199 -30.05 -43.91 -10.63
N ALA A 200 -29.74 -45.21 -10.42
CA ALA A 200 -30.61 -46.13 -9.71
C ALA A 200 -30.26 -46.22 -8.23
N ILE A 201 -30.98 -45.46 -7.40
CA ILE A 201 -30.84 -45.51 -5.94
C ILE A 201 -31.75 -46.63 -5.40
N LYS A 202 -31.13 -47.67 -4.83
CA LYS A 202 -31.83 -48.88 -4.35
C LYS A 202 -31.47 -49.24 -2.92
N ARG A 203 -32.43 -49.80 -2.18
CA ARG A 203 -32.21 -50.24 -0.81
C ARG A 203 -31.46 -51.58 -0.79
N LYS A 204 -30.36 -51.66 -0.05
CA LYS A 204 -29.43 -52.79 -0.05
C LYS A 204 -28.89 -53.00 1.36
N GLN A 205 -29.00 -54.22 1.90
CA GLN A 205 -28.43 -54.53 3.20
C GLN A 205 -26.93 -54.77 3.06
N VAL A 206 -26.12 -53.96 3.74
CA VAL A 206 -24.65 -54.01 3.70
C VAL A 206 -24.15 -54.60 5.01
N LYS A 207 -23.35 -55.68 4.95
CA LYS A 207 -22.61 -56.22 6.10
C LYS A 207 -21.15 -55.77 6.02
N LEU A 208 -20.72 -54.95 6.98
CA LEU A 208 -19.41 -54.31 7.05
C LEU A 208 -18.61 -54.84 8.24
N HIS A 209 -17.34 -55.22 8.03
CA HIS A 209 -16.42 -55.55 9.14
C HIS A 209 -15.69 -54.29 9.62
N ARG A 210 -15.35 -54.22 10.91
CA ARG A 210 -14.65 -53.08 11.53
C ARG A 210 -13.36 -52.72 10.78
N ASP A 211 -12.53 -53.69 10.44
CA ASP A 211 -11.25 -53.47 9.75
C ASP A 211 -11.42 -52.87 8.34
N SER A 212 -12.55 -53.16 7.68
CA SER A 212 -12.90 -52.62 6.37
C SER A 212 -13.54 -51.22 6.43
N MET A 213 -13.93 -50.74 7.61
CA MET A 213 -14.70 -49.50 7.76
C MET A 213 -13.97 -48.26 7.25
N ALA A 214 -12.64 -48.21 7.39
CA ALA A 214 -11.80 -47.11 6.89
C ALA A 214 -11.83 -46.95 5.35
N GLN A 215 -12.21 -47.99 4.61
CA GLN A 215 -12.38 -47.96 3.15
C GLN A 215 -13.84 -47.72 2.72
N SER A 216 -14.78 -47.75 3.67
CA SER A 216 -16.22 -47.57 3.41
C SER A 216 -16.66 -46.10 3.39
N PRO A 217 -17.87 -45.78 2.88
CA PRO A 217 -18.47 -44.45 3.01
C PRO A 217 -18.61 -43.98 4.47
N TRP A 218 -18.69 -44.89 5.43
CA TRP A 218 -18.85 -44.61 6.87
C TRP A 218 -17.54 -44.47 7.65
N ALA A 219 -16.39 -44.31 6.97
CA ALA A 219 -15.07 -44.21 7.63
C ALA A 219 -14.99 -43.20 8.78
N SER A 220 -15.75 -42.08 8.71
CA SER A 220 -15.85 -41.07 9.77
C SER A 220 -16.50 -41.56 11.08
N TYR A 221 -17.22 -42.69 11.06
CA TYR A 221 -17.94 -43.24 12.20
C TYR A 221 -17.17 -44.33 12.98
N ASN A 222 -15.95 -44.69 12.54
CA ASN A 222 -15.13 -45.75 13.16
C ASN A 222 -14.83 -45.52 14.66
N ASN A 223 -14.74 -44.26 15.07
CA ASN A 223 -14.54 -43.87 16.47
C ASN A 223 -15.85 -43.57 17.22
N ILE A 224 -17.01 -43.71 16.56
CA ILE A 224 -18.34 -43.35 17.07
C ILE A 224 -19.17 -44.62 17.34
N TRP A 225 -19.12 -45.62 16.44
CA TRP A 225 -19.88 -46.85 16.61
C TRP A 225 -19.21 -47.80 17.61
N GLN A 226 -20.02 -48.30 18.54
CA GLN A 226 -19.60 -49.28 19.55
C GLN A 226 -19.09 -50.58 18.89
N THR A 227 -18.13 -51.25 19.52
CA THR A 227 -17.58 -52.51 19.01
C THR A 227 -18.58 -53.65 19.22
N THR A 228 -19.05 -54.27 18.13
CA THR A 228 -19.87 -55.49 18.20
C THR A 228 -19.02 -56.70 18.61
N PRO A 229 -19.59 -57.71 19.30
CA PRO A 229 -18.84 -58.88 19.76
C PRO A 229 -18.21 -59.72 18.64
N ASP A 230 -18.74 -59.63 17.42
CA ASP A 230 -18.26 -60.33 16.23
C ASP A 230 -17.53 -59.42 15.23
N GLY A 231 -17.40 -58.12 15.53
CA GLY A 231 -16.73 -57.13 14.67
C GLY A 231 -17.53 -56.67 13.44
N TYR A 232 -18.77 -57.12 13.26
CA TYR A 232 -19.60 -56.76 12.11
C TYR A 232 -20.73 -55.76 12.43
N TYR A 233 -21.09 -54.99 11.42
CA TYR A 233 -22.20 -54.06 11.39
C TYR A 233 -23.11 -54.39 10.20
N VAL A 234 -24.43 -54.30 10.39
CA VAL A 234 -25.45 -54.52 9.36
C VAL A 234 -26.21 -53.22 9.15
N ILE A 235 -26.22 -52.69 7.91
CA ILE A 235 -26.81 -51.39 7.58
C ILE A 235 -27.86 -51.59 6.49
N ASP A 236 -29.09 -51.11 6.73
CA ASP A 236 -30.20 -51.15 5.76
C ASP A 236 -30.14 -49.93 4.82
N ASP A 237 -29.11 -49.89 3.98
CA ASP A 237 -28.61 -48.70 3.27
C ASP A 237 -29.34 -48.36 1.96
N TRP A 238 -29.17 -47.12 1.48
CA TRP A 238 -29.52 -46.65 0.13
C TRP A 238 -28.27 -46.48 -0.73
N THR A 239 -28.01 -47.45 -1.61
CA THR A 239 -26.84 -47.50 -2.50
C THR A 239 -27.18 -47.04 -3.92
N CYS A 240 -26.24 -46.41 -4.61
CA CYS A 240 -26.29 -46.17 -6.05
C CYS A 240 -24.99 -46.66 -6.70
N GLU A 241 -25.08 -47.79 -7.42
CA GLU A 241 -23.91 -48.50 -7.96
C GLU A 241 -23.30 -47.75 -9.15
N GLU A 242 -24.10 -47.02 -9.94
CA GLU A 242 -23.60 -46.14 -11.01
C GLU A 242 -22.76 -44.97 -10.47
N PHE A 243 -23.18 -44.36 -9.36
CA PHE A 243 -22.43 -43.27 -8.74
C PHE A 243 -21.15 -43.78 -8.05
N GLU A 244 -21.16 -45.00 -7.51
CA GLU A 244 -19.94 -45.65 -6.99
C GLU A 244 -18.95 -46.01 -8.11
N GLU A 245 -19.42 -46.45 -9.29
CA GLU A 245 -18.54 -46.69 -10.45
C GLU A 245 -17.87 -45.38 -10.93
N PHE A 246 -18.64 -44.29 -10.98
CA PHE A 246 -18.13 -42.95 -11.28
C PHE A 246 -17.05 -42.53 -10.27
N LEU A 247 -17.36 -42.62 -8.97
CA LEU A 247 -16.41 -42.27 -7.91
C LEU A 247 -15.13 -43.09 -7.96
N GLY A 248 -15.21 -44.38 -8.32
CA GLY A 248 -14.03 -45.24 -8.52
C GLY A 248 -13.05 -44.70 -9.57
N LYS A 249 -13.53 -43.99 -10.59
CA LYS A 249 -12.71 -43.43 -11.68
C LYS A 249 -12.17 -42.02 -11.39
N THR A 250 -12.67 -41.33 -10.36
CA THR A 250 -12.12 -40.01 -9.93
C THR A 250 -10.66 -40.10 -9.50
N SER A 251 -10.26 -41.26 -8.98
CA SER A 251 -8.91 -41.55 -8.45
C SER A 251 -8.02 -42.34 -9.43
N ALA A 252 -8.44 -42.49 -10.69
CA ALA A 252 -7.67 -43.23 -11.70
C ALA A 252 -6.41 -42.46 -12.12
N SER A 253 -5.27 -43.16 -12.15
CA SER A 253 -3.97 -42.60 -12.58
C SER A 253 -3.79 -42.57 -14.09
N ASP A 254 -4.59 -43.32 -14.86
CA ASP A 254 -4.62 -43.25 -16.32
C ASP A 254 -5.43 -42.04 -16.79
N THR A 255 -4.76 -41.10 -17.47
CA THR A 255 -5.38 -39.92 -18.09
C THR A 255 -6.51 -40.24 -19.08
N LYS A 256 -6.61 -41.46 -19.62
CA LYS A 256 -7.72 -41.91 -20.48
C LYS A 256 -8.94 -42.42 -19.71
N GLN A 257 -8.80 -42.70 -18.41
CA GLN A 257 -9.88 -43.19 -17.53
C GLN A 257 -10.34 -42.12 -16.52
N ARG A 258 -9.64 -40.99 -16.47
CA ARG A 258 -9.96 -39.87 -15.59
C ARG A 258 -11.17 -39.10 -16.11
N ILE A 259 -12.18 -38.96 -15.25
CA ILE A 259 -13.41 -38.18 -15.49
C ILE A 259 -13.09 -36.77 -15.98
N SER A 260 -13.86 -36.31 -16.98
CA SER A 260 -13.74 -34.94 -17.48
C SER A 260 -14.50 -33.92 -16.61
N PRO A 261 -14.06 -32.66 -16.51
CA PRO A 261 -14.80 -31.62 -15.79
C PRO A 261 -16.22 -31.41 -16.33
N GLU A 262 -16.42 -31.50 -17.64
CA GLU A 262 -17.76 -31.34 -18.25
C GLU A 262 -18.68 -32.52 -17.92
N GLU A 263 -18.17 -33.74 -17.86
CA GLU A 263 -18.91 -34.93 -17.40
C GLU A 263 -19.35 -34.80 -15.92
N SER A 264 -18.43 -34.37 -15.05
CA SER A 264 -18.70 -34.07 -13.64
C SER A 264 -19.79 -33.00 -13.48
N LYS A 265 -19.70 -31.92 -14.27
CA LYS A 265 -20.71 -30.86 -14.35
C LYS A 265 -22.07 -31.39 -14.80
N VAL A 266 -22.15 -32.14 -15.90
CA VAL A 266 -23.40 -32.74 -16.38
C VAL A 266 -24.01 -33.65 -15.32
N LEU A 267 -23.21 -34.50 -14.67
CA LEU A 267 -23.68 -35.38 -13.60
C LEU A 267 -24.33 -34.57 -12.46
N ALA A 268 -23.69 -33.49 -12.00
CA ALA A 268 -24.22 -32.64 -10.95
C ALA A 268 -25.56 -32.00 -11.33
N GLN A 269 -25.68 -31.48 -12.56
CA GLN A 269 -26.93 -30.89 -13.07
C GLN A 269 -28.05 -31.94 -13.23
N CYS A 270 -27.71 -33.17 -13.63
CA CYS A 270 -28.68 -34.26 -13.76
C CYS A 270 -29.21 -34.77 -12.40
N ILE A 271 -28.41 -34.63 -11.32
CA ILE A 271 -28.84 -34.92 -9.94
C ILE A 271 -29.71 -33.79 -9.42
N ASP A 272 -29.33 -32.53 -9.66
CA ASP A 272 -30.05 -31.31 -9.26
C ASP A 272 -31.48 -31.25 -9.81
N GLU A 273 -31.66 -31.49 -11.11
CA GLU A 273 -32.97 -31.52 -11.77
C GLU A 273 -33.91 -32.65 -11.26
N ARG A 274 -33.36 -33.60 -10.50
CA ARG A 274 -34.07 -34.75 -9.90
C ARG A 274 -34.16 -34.69 -8.37
N TRP A 275 -33.61 -33.63 -7.76
CA TRP A 275 -33.54 -33.51 -6.30
C TRP A 275 -34.91 -33.29 -5.68
N ASP A 276 -35.61 -32.24 -6.14
CA ASP A 276 -36.92 -31.79 -5.64
C ASP A 276 -38.11 -32.23 -6.52
N THR A 277 -37.83 -32.78 -7.71
CA THR A 277 -38.87 -33.15 -8.70
C THR A 277 -39.43 -34.55 -8.44
N TYR A 278 -40.14 -35.15 -9.42
CA TYR A 278 -40.91 -36.39 -9.22
C TYR A 278 -40.07 -37.57 -8.69
N ASP A 279 -38.80 -37.67 -9.09
CA ASP A 279 -37.86 -38.73 -8.66
C ASP A 279 -37.41 -38.57 -7.18
N LYS A 280 -37.57 -37.37 -6.60
CA LYS A 280 -37.30 -36.99 -5.20
C LYS A 280 -35.98 -37.53 -4.63
N TYR A 281 -34.85 -37.30 -5.30
CA TYR A 281 -33.56 -37.81 -4.81
C TYR A 281 -33.21 -37.35 -3.37
N ALA A 282 -33.73 -36.20 -2.92
CA ALA A 282 -33.64 -35.75 -1.54
C ALA A 282 -34.04 -36.82 -0.50
N GLN A 283 -35.07 -37.64 -0.75
CA GLN A 283 -35.56 -38.62 0.23
C GLN A 283 -34.54 -39.71 0.59
N PHE A 284 -33.61 -40.01 -0.32
CA PHE A 284 -32.54 -41.00 -0.10
C PHE A 284 -31.30 -40.40 0.58
N ALA A 285 -31.24 -39.07 0.68
CA ALA A 285 -30.24 -38.29 1.39
C ALA A 285 -30.70 -37.90 2.81
N ASP A 286 -31.96 -37.50 2.94
CA ASP A 286 -32.55 -37.02 4.20
C ASP A 286 -32.90 -38.13 5.19
N GLY A 287 -33.16 -39.35 4.72
CA GLY A 287 -33.42 -40.50 5.58
C GLY A 287 -32.21 -40.96 6.39
N LEU A 288 -32.38 -41.14 7.70
CA LEU A 288 -31.43 -41.86 8.54
C LEU A 288 -31.58 -43.37 8.33
N VAL A 289 -30.45 -44.07 8.23
CA VAL A 289 -30.39 -45.53 8.14
C VAL A 289 -29.87 -46.12 9.46
N HIS A 290 -30.43 -47.26 9.85
CA HIS A 290 -30.11 -47.90 11.13
C HIS A 290 -28.88 -48.79 10.97
N VAL A 291 -27.91 -48.63 11.87
CA VAL A 291 -26.77 -49.53 12.04
C VAL A 291 -27.14 -50.57 13.09
N LYS A 292 -27.00 -51.86 12.76
CA LYS A 292 -27.41 -52.97 13.60
C LYS A 292 -26.25 -53.95 13.87
N ASP A 293 -26.35 -54.71 14.95
CA ASP A 293 -25.55 -55.93 15.12
C ASP A 293 -26.10 -57.08 14.24
N THR A 294 -25.45 -58.24 14.23
CA THR A 294 -25.93 -59.43 13.50
C THR A 294 -27.20 -60.06 14.07
N ASN A 295 -27.64 -59.65 15.26
CA ASN A 295 -28.86 -60.13 15.90
C ASN A 295 -30.07 -59.21 15.61
N GLY A 296 -29.82 -58.04 14.99
CA GLY A 296 -30.82 -57.05 14.60
C GLY A 296 -31.00 -55.89 15.59
N HIS A 297 -30.25 -55.84 16.69
CA HIS A 297 -30.29 -54.72 17.65
C HIS A 297 -29.72 -53.46 17.01
N VAL A 298 -30.43 -52.33 17.13
CA VAL A 298 -29.93 -51.03 16.66
C VAL A 298 -28.83 -50.52 17.58
N LEU A 299 -27.67 -50.20 17.00
CA LEU A 299 -26.47 -49.70 17.67
C LEU A 299 -26.33 -48.18 17.54
N ALA A 300 -26.72 -47.64 16.38
CA ALA A 300 -26.62 -46.24 16.02
C ALA A 300 -27.51 -45.91 14.81
N GLU A 301 -27.73 -44.63 14.56
CA GLU A 301 -28.26 -44.10 13.30
C GLU A 301 -27.13 -43.46 12.49
N THR A 302 -27.23 -43.49 11.17
CA THR A 302 -26.25 -42.89 10.26
C THR A 302 -26.91 -42.42 8.96
N ARG A 303 -26.13 -41.83 8.05
CA ARG A 303 -26.55 -41.44 6.71
C ARG A 303 -26.29 -42.56 5.70
N SER A 304 -27.01 -42.56 4.58
CA SER A 304 -26.82 -43.51 3.50
C SER A 304 -25.43 -43.40 2.84
N SER A 305 -24.96 -44.48 2.21
CA SER A 305 -23.75 -44.43 1.37
C SER A 305 -23.89 -43.39 0.27
N PHE A 306 -25.06 -43.28 -0.36
CA PHE A 306 -25.37 -42.26 -1.37
C PHE A 306 -25.13 -40.82 -0.84
N TYR A 307 -25.69 -40.46 0.32
CA TYR A 307 -25.44 -39.16 0.96
C TYR A 307 -23.95 -38.96 1.26
N LEU A 308 -23.32 -39.93 1.93
CA LEU A 308 -21.93 -39.80 2.38
C LEU A 308 -20.97 -39.68 1.20
N ASN A 309 -21.19 -40.44 0.14
CA ASN A 309 -20.43 -40.34 -1.10
C ASN A 309 -20.62 -38.98 -1.80
N LEU A 310 -21.85 -38.44 -1.83
CA LEU A 310 -22.12 -37.10 -2.38
C LEU A 310 -21.36 -35.99 -1.62
N VAL A 311 -21.31 -36.02 -0.29
CA VAL A 311 -20.74 -34.91 0.51
C VAL A 311 -19.25 -35.07 0.87
N SER A 312 -18.68 -36.27 0.81
CA SER A 312 -17.32 -36.57 1.33
C SER A 312 -16.27 -36.93 0.27
N LYS A 313 -16.63 -37.04 -1.01
CA LYS A 313 -15.71 -37.40 -2.09
C LYS A 313 -15.47 -36.23 -3.06
N PRO A 314 -14.26 -36.05 -3.61
CA PRO A 314 -13.98 -34.99 -4.56
C PRO A 314 -14.48 -35.38 -5.96
N TRP A 315 -15.70 -34.99 -6.29
CA TRP A 315 -16.37 -35.41 -7.54
C TRP A 315 -16.87 -34.26 -8.43
N MET A 316 -16.90 -33.02 -7.93
CA MET A 316 -17.40 -31.86 -8.69
C MET A 316 -16.29 -30.99 -9.29
N SER A 317 -16.51 -30.54 -10.53
CA SER A 317 -15.64 -29.62 -11.26
C SER A 317 -15.83 -28.15 -10.86
N ALA A 318 -14.73 -27.41 -10.79
CA ALA A 318 -14.74 -25.95 -10.65
C ALA A 318 -14.74 -25.23 -12.01
N SER A 319 -15.40 -24.06 -12.10
CA SER A 319 -15.42 -23.20 -13.30
C SER A 319 -14.01 -22.81 -13.79
N ILE A 320 -13.04 -22.68 -12.87
CA ILE A 320 -11.66 -22.27 -13.15
C ILE A 320 -10.69 -23.14 -12.34
N GLY A 321 -10.25 -24.28 -12.91
CA GLY A 321 -9.37 -25.22 -12.19
C GLY A 321 -8.71 -26.34 -13.00
N GLY A 322 -8.79 -26.33 -14.33
CA GLY A 322 -8.26 -27.43 -15.17
C GLY A 322 -9.02 -28.74 -14.95
N THR A 323 -8.32 -29.88 -14.98
CA THR A 323 -8.90 -31.23 -14.91
C THR A 323 -9.15 -31.75 -13.50
N ASN A 324 -9.11 -30.90 -12.47
CA ASN A 324 -9.25 -31.30 -11.07
C ASN A 324 -10.72 -31.31 -10.60
N LEU A 325 -11.05 -32.29 -9.76
CA LEU A 325 -12.33 -32.41 -9.07
C LEU A 325 -12.15 -32.08 -7.59
N PHE A 326 -13.17 -31.50 -6.98
CA PHE A 326 -13.14 -30.88 -5.66
C PHE A 326 -14.26 -31.43 -4.77
N LEU A 327 -14.08 -31.31 -3.45
CA LEU A 327 -15.16 -31.57 -2.49
C LEU A 327 -16.23 -30.48 -2.61
N PRO A 328 -17.53 -30.82 -2.50
CA PRO A 328 -18.61 -29.85 -2.67
C PRO A 328 -18.52 -28.62 -1.74
N ARG A 329 -18.17 -28.85 -0.47
CA ARG A 329 -18.03 -27.82 0.58
C ARG A 329 -16.85 -26.86 0.39
N ASP A 330 -15.93 -27.19 -0.52
CA ASP A 330 -14.76 -26.39 -0.84
C ASP A 330 -15.02 -25.52 -2.10
N LEU A 331 -16.21 -25.63 -2.69
CA LEU A 331 -16.68 -24.82 -3.80
C LEU A 331 -17.65 -23.71 -3.32
N PHE A 332 -17.63 -22.59 -4.03
CA PHE A 332 -18.58 -21.48 -3.88
C PHE A 332 -19.60 -21.44 -5.03
N VAL A 333 -20.80 -20.91 -4.77
CA VAL A 333 -21.74 -20.51 -5.83
C VAL A 333 -21.29 -19.16 -6.40
N ARG A 334 -21.25 -19.00 -7.73
CA ARG A 334 -20.78 -17.76 -8.40
C ARG A 334 -21.85 -16.65 -8.40
N SER A 335 -22.40 -16.35 -7.22
CA SER A 335 -23.32 -15.23 -7.03
C SER A 335 -22.58 -13.89 -7.15
N LYS A 336 -23.30 -12.82 -7.55
CA LYS A 336 -22.70 -11.49 -7.72
C LYS A 336 -21.99 -11.00 -6.45
N PHE A 337 -22.60 -11.22 -5.28
CA PHE A 337 -22.05 -10.80 -3.99
C PHE A 337 -20.76 -11.55 -3.65
N VAL A 338 -20.77 -12.88 -3.73
CA VAL A 338 -19.58 -13.72 -3.44
C VAL A 338 -18.46 -13.44 -4.46
N TYR A 339 -18.79 -13.23 -5.73
CA TYR A 339 -17.80 -12.87 -6.75
C TYR A 339 -17.19 -11.48 -6.52
N GLN A 340 -17.98 -10.51 -6.06
CA GLN A 340 -17.44 -9.19 -5.70
C GLN A 340 -16.51 -9.21 -4.48
N LEU A 341 -16.58 -10.21 -3.61
CA LEU A 341 -15.78 -10.31 -2.38
C LEU A 341 -14.60 -11.28 -2.45
N LEU A 342 -14.50 -12.12 -3.50
CA LEU A 342 -13.45 -13.14 -3.63
C LEU A 342 -12.79 -13.16 -5.02
N GLU A 343 -13.38 -12.50 -6.03
CA GLU A 343 -12.96 -12.52 -7.45
C GLU A 343 -12.54 -13.94 -7.90
N ASP A 344 -11.56 -14.12 -8.79
CA ASP A 344 -11.14 -15.46 -9.24
C ASP A 344 -10.13 -16.14 -8.28
N HIS A 345 -10.01 -15.66 -7.02
CA HIS A 345 -9.11 -16.22 -6.01
C HIS A 345 -9.64 -17.49 -5.33
N VAL A 346 -10.92 -17.83 -5.51
CA VAL A 346 -11.56 -19.04 -4.97
C VAL A 346 -12.13 -19.94 -6.07
N LYS A 347 -12.56 -21.16 -5.69
CA LYS A 347 -13.12 -22.14 -6.64
C LYS A 347 -14.64 -22.09 -6.66
N TYR A 348 -15.18 -21.53 -7.74
CA TYR A 348 -16.61 -21.62 -8.04
C TYR A 348 -16.96 -22.96 -8.67
N ILE A 349 -18.14 -23.49 -8.36
CA ILE A 349 -18.73 -24.63 -9.06
C ILE A 349 -18.87 -24.36 -10.58
N ALA A 350 -18.76 -25.39 -11.42
CA ALA A 350 -18.97 -25.30 -12.88
C ALA A 350 -20.41 -25.61 -13.32
N ALA A 351 -21.15 -26.35 -12.49
CA ALA A 351 -22.55 -26.68 -12.71
C ALA A 351 -23.47 -25.52 -12.33
N ASP A 352 -24.41 -25.19 -13.22
CA ASP A 352 -25.56 -24.33 -12.92
C ASP A 352 -26.60 -25.20 -12.19
N LEU A 353 -26.62 -25.07 -10.84
CA LEU A 353 -27.51 -25.80 -9.93
C LEU A 353 -28.70 -24.91 -9.54
N LYS A 354 -29.90 -25.51 -9.52
CA LYS A 354 -31.19 -24.84 -9.35
C LYS A 354 -31.85 -25.20 -8.01
N SER A 355 -31.55 -26.36 -7.45
CA SER A 355 -32.09 -26.83 -6.18
C SER A 355 -31.30 -26.25 -5.00
N ILE A 356 -31.93 -25.32 -4.27
CA ILE A 356 -31.40 -24.81 -3.00
C ILE A 356 -31.22 -25.94 -1.97
N ALA A 357 -32.12 -26.94 -2.00
CA ALA A 357 -32.02 -28.12 -1.14
C ALA A 357 -30.79 -28.98 -1.47
N PHE A 358 -30.47 -29.17 -2.76
CA PHE A 358 -29.26 -29.89 -3.18
C PHE A 358 -27.98 -29.12 -2.82
N ILE A 359 -27.93 -27.82 -3.11
CA ILE A 359 -26.83 -26.92 -2.78
C ILE A 359 -26.52 -26.96 -1.27
N SER A 360 -27.57 -26.88 -0.44
CA SER A 360 -27.49 -26.98 1.03
C SER A 360 -27.07 -28.38 1.52
N THR A 361 -27.62 -29.45 0.94
CA THR A 361 -27.23 -30.84 1.24
C THR A 361 -25.74 -31.06 1.00
N LEU A 362 -25.24 -30.58 -0.14
CA LEU A 362 -23.83 -30.61 -0.54
C LEU A 362 -22.95 -29.64 0.25
N ARG A 363 -23.55 -28.65 0.94
CA ARG A 363 -22.87 -27.60 1.72
C ARG A 363 -21.97 -26.71 0.87
N ILE A 364 -22.33 -26.50 -0.39
CA ILE A 364 -21.65 -25.54 -1.28
C ILE A 364 -21.83 -24.14 -0.71
N ARG A 365 -20.79 -23.31 -0.78
CA ARG A 365 -20.79 -21.99 -0.10
C ARG A 365 -21.55 -20.94 -0.92
N GLU A 366 -22.78 -20.65 -0.52
CA GLU A 366 -23.63 -19.58 -1.12
C GLU A 366 -23.26 -18.17 -0.63
N SER A 367 -22.64 -18.08 0.55
CA SER A 367 -22.18 -16.85 1.19
C SER A 367 -20.87 -17.10 1.95
N ILE A 368 -20.27 -16.05 2.51
CA ILE A 368 -19.05 -16.14 3.31
C ILE A 368 -19.26 -15.47 4.69
N SER A 369 -18.83 -16.15 5.75
CA SER A 369 -18.81 -15.61 7.12
C SER A 369 -17.53 -14.82 7.39
N VAL A 370 -17.45 -14.12 8.51
CA VAL A 370 -16.24 -13.41 8.93
C VAL A 370 -15.07 -14.37 9.15
N ASP A 371 -15.31 -15.50 9.85
CA ASP A 371 -14.32 -16.57 9.99
C ASP A 371 -13.87 -17.15 8.63
N GLY A 372 -14.81 -17.29 7.69
CA GLY A 372 -14.51 -17.73 6.32
C GLY A 372 -13.62 -16.74 5.56
N MET A 373 -13.97 -15.44 5.60
CA MET A 373 -13.20 -14.38 4.94
C MET A 373 -11.78 -14.27 5.52
N ILE A 374 -11.65 -14.32 6.85
CA ILE A 374 -10.36 -14.38 7.52
C ILE A 374 -9.57 -15.64 7.12
N GLY A 375 -10.25 -16.76 6.85
CA GLY A 375 -9.66 -17.98 6.31
C GLY A 375 -9.07 -17.80 4.90
N GLU A 376 -9.89 -17.31 3.96
CA GLU A 376 -9.43 -17.08 2.57
C GLU A 376 -8.32 -16.02 2.52
N MET A 377 -8.43 -14.91 3.27
CA MET A 377 -7.36 -13.90 3.36
C MET A 377 -6.04 -14.45 3.93
N LYS A 378 -6.09 -15.40 4.87
CA LYS A 378 -4.87 -16.09 5.35
C LYS A 378 -4.25 -16.97 4.28
N LEU A 379 -5.04 -17.63 3.43
CA LEU A 379 -4.53 -18.40 2.29
C LEU A 379 -3.90 -17.48 1.24
N TRP A 380 -4.51 -16.34 0.95
CA TRP A 380 -3.97 -15.31 0.05
C TRP A 380 -2.64 -14.73 0.58
N SER A 381 -2.54 -14.55 1.89
CA SER A 381 -1.33 -14.09 2.58
C SER A 381 -0.22 -15.15 2.57
N ALA A 382 -0.52 -16.39 2.97
CA ALA A 382 0.46 -17.50 2.98
C ALA A 382 0.97 -17.86 1.57
N ALA A 383 0.16 -17.69 0.52
CA ALA A 383 0.60 -17.85 -0.87
C ALA A 383 1.71 -16.85 -1.28
N CYS A 384 1.85 -15.73 -0.57
CA CYS A 384 2.96 -14.79 -0.73
C CYS A 384 4.24 -15.21 0.00
N GLU A 385 4.19 -16.22 0.89
CA GLU A 385 5.32 -16.66 1.73
C GLU A 385 5.95 -17.99 1.25
N GLU A 386 5.26 -18.78 0.42
CA GLU A 386 5.77 -20.07 -0.08
C GLU A 386 6.92 -19.92 -1.10
N VAL A 387 8.16 -19.87 -0.61
CA VAL A 387 9.38 -19.99 -1.42
C VAL A 387 9.62 -21.45 -1.80
N MET A 388 9.07 -21.87 -2.96
CA MET A 388 9.45 -23.14 -3.57
C MET A 388 10.68 -22.99 -4.48
N ASP A 389 11.70 -23.80 -4.17
CA ASP A 389 12.88 -24.13 -5.00
C ASP A 389 13.57 -22.93 -5.70
N GLY A 390 13.94 -21.92 -4.89
CA GLY A 390 14.76 -20.78 -5.35
C GLY A 390 14.04 -19.76 -6.24
N SER A 391 12.74 -19.93 -6.50
CA SER A 391 11.92 -18.91 -7.15
C SER A 391 11.58 -17.75 -6.19
N GLN A 392 11.29 -16.56 -6.74
CA GLN A 392 10.80 -15.45 -5.92
C GLN A 392 9.39 -15.75 -5.37
N PRO A 393 9.02 -15.20 -4.20
CA PRO A 393 7.69 -15.41 -3.63
C PRO A 393 6.58 -14.94 -4.59
N ARG A 394 5.41 -15.59 -4.55
CA ARG A 394 4.31 -15.29 -5.46
C ARG A 394 3.43 -14.16 -4.94
N ASP A 395 3.69 -12.94 -5.42
CA ASP A 395 2.86 -11.76 -5.17
C ASP A 395 1.36 -12.03 -5.42
N PHE A 396 0.52 -11.71 -4.42
CA PHE A 396 -0.93 -11.74 -4.58
C PHE A 396 -1.35 -10.65 -5.56
N THR A 397 -1.98 -11.05 -6.67
CA THR A 397 -2.31 -10.14 -7.78
C THR A 397 -3.79 -9.81 -7.80
N THR A 398 -4.17 -8.62 -7.34
CA THR A 398 -5.58 -8.21 -7.16
C THR A 398 -5.77 -6.72 -7.48
N SER A 399 -7.02 -6.27 -7.64
CA SER A 399 -7.33 -4.83 -7.72
C SER A 399 -7.44 -4.20 -6.32
N ILE A 400 -7.24 -2.88 -6.22
CA ILE A 400 -7.51 -2.15 -4.97
C ILE A 400 -9.02 -2.07 -4.74
N ALA A 401 -9.81 -1.89 -5.81
CA ALA A 401 -11.26 -1.94 -5.75
C ALA A 401 -11.80 -3.27 -5.17
N HIS A 402 -11.10 -4.41 -5.34
CA HIS A 402 -11.43 -5.67 -4.68
C HIS A 402 -11.18 -5.62 -3.18
N MET A 403 -9.93 -5.32 -2.77
CA MET A 403 -9.58 -5.31 -1.34
C MET A 403 -10.38 -4.28 -0.56
N SER A 404 -10.72 -3.13 -1.16
CA SER A 404 -11.65 -2.17 -0.55
C SER A 404 -13.02 -2.80 -0.24
N ARG A 405 -13.58 -3.63 -1.12
CA ARG A 405 -14.86 -4.32 -0.87
C ARG A 405 -14.74 -5.37 0.24
N VAL A 406 -13.59 -6.06 0.33
CA VAL A 406 -13.29 -6.97 1.45
C VAL A 406 -13.25 -6.21 2.78
N TYR A 407 -12.54 -5.07 2.86
CA TYR A 407 -12.49 -4.27 4.08
C TYR A 407 -13.83 -3.61 4.43
N PHE A 408 -14.62 -3.17 3.45
CA PHE A 408 -15.99 -2.69 3.70
C PHE A 408 -16.91 -3.80 4.21
N PHE A 409 -16.81 -5.02 3.69
CA PHE A 409 -17.54 -6.18 4.22
C PHE A 409 -17.16 -6.46 5.67
N LEU A 410 -15.86 -6.44 6.01
CA LEU A 410 -15.41 -6.60 7.39
C LEU A 410 -15.93 -5.47 8.29
N LEU A 411 -15.82 -4.21 7.87
CA LEU A 411 -16.35 -3.03 8.58
C LEU A 411 -17.86 -3.15 8.86
N GLU A 412 -18.65 -3.56 7.84
CA GLU A 412 -20.09 -3.78 7.97
C GLU A 412 -20.40 -4.83 9.05
N LYS A 413 -19.63 -5.92 9.11
CA LYS A 413 -19.79 -6.97 10.13
C LYS A 413 -19.32 -6.54 11.52
N MET A 414 -18.27 -5.70 11.62
CA MET A 414 -17.86 -5.09 12.89
C MET A 414 -18.98 -4.25 13.53
N PHE A 415 -19.75 -3.52 12.72
CA PHE A 415 -20.91 -2.75 13.20
C PHE A 415 -22.16 -3.59 13.48
N GLN A 416 -22.26 -4.80 12.92
CA GLN A 416 -23.41 -5.70 13.13
C GLN A 416 -23.23 -6.67 14.30
N ASN A 417 -22.00 -7.08 14.63
CA ASN A 417 -21.74 -8.10 15.64
C ASN A 417 -20.43 -7.89 16.43
N GLU A 418 -20.55 -7.77 17.75
CA GLU A 418 -19.43 -7.66 18.71
C GLU A 418 -18.50 -8.88 18.73
N GLU A 419 -18.99 -10.09 18.45
CA GLU A 419 -18.14 -11.28 18.36
C GLU A 419 -17.26 -11.23 17.10
N ASP A 420 -17.85 -10.88 15.96
CA ASP A 420 -17.12 -10.73 14.70
C ASP A 420 -16.12 -9.57 14.76
N ARG A 421 -16.51 -8.46 15.41
CA ARG A 421 -15.58 -7.36 15.72
C ARG A 421 -14.34 -7.87 16.47
N ARG A 422 -14.52 -8.69 17.51
CA ARG A 422 -13.41 -9.29 18.29
C ARG A 422 -12.55 -10.22 17.43
N LYS A 423 -13.15 -11.08 16.61
CA LYS A 423 -12.43 -11.97 15.68
C LYS A 423 -11.57 -11.20 14.69
N ILE A 424 -12.10 -10.11 14.12
CA ILE A 424 -11.39 -9.26 13.15
C ILE A 424 -10.19 -8.57 13.81
N HIS A 425 -10.35 -7.98 15.01
CA HIS A 425 -9.23 -7.42 15.77
C HIS A 425 -8.14 -8.46 16.06
N GLU A 426 -8.52 -9.65 16.51
CA GLU A 426 -7.55 -10.73 16.81
C GLU A 426 -6.82 -11.21 15.55
N ALA A 427 -7.54 -11.37 14.43
CA ALA A 427 -6.97 -11.81 13.17
C ALA A 427 -5.91 -10.84 12.63
N PHE A 428 -6.21 -9.53 12.56
CA PHE A 428 -5.26 -8.51 12.07
C PHE A 428 -4.15 -8.17 13.07
N HIS A 429 -4.30 -8.52 14.35
CA HIS A 429 -3.22 -8.44 15.32
C HIS A 429 -2.20 -9.59 15.15
N LYS A 430 -2.67 -10.79 14.78
CA LYS A 430 -1.84 -12.01 14.68
C LYS A 430 -1.31 -12.32 13.27
N ASN A 431 -1.95 -11.82 12.21
CA ASN A 431 -1.68 -12.24 10.82
C ASN A 431 -1.50 -11.02 9.90
N ALA A 432 -0.67 -11.15 8.87
CA ALA A 432 -0.56 -10.14 7.82
C ALA A 432 -1.82 -10.17 6.94
N LEU A 433 -2.68 -9.16 7.07
CA LEU A 433 -4.01 -9.10 6.43
C LEU A 433 -4.30 -7.75 5.76
N ILE A 434 -3.33 -6.82 5.73
CA ILE A 434 -3.45 -5.53 5.07
C ILE A 434 -2.71 -5.57 3.73
N PHE A 435 -3.44 -5.78 2.64
CA PHE A 435 -2.89 -5.78 1.28
C PHE A 435 -2.29 -4.43 0.90
N PHE A 436 -1.07 -4.44 0.37
CA PHE A 436 -0.35 -3.29 -0.14
C PHE A 436 0.27 -3.62 -1.52
N PRO A 437 -0.01 -2.83 -2.58
CA PRO A 437 0.50 -3.11 -3.92
C PRO A 437 1.98 -2.71 -4.07
N HIS A 438 2.72 -3.43 -4.92
CA HIS A 438 4.13 -3.14 -5.16
C HIS A 438 4.38 -1.92 -6.07
N ARG A 439 3.36 -1.42 -6.79
CA ARG A 439 3.46 -0.24 -7.64
C ARG A 439 2.83 0.99 -6.98
N TYR A 440 3.61 2.06 -6.85
CA TYR A 440 3.09 3.39 -6.55
C TYR A 440 2.27 3.90 -7.76
N LEU A 441 1.06 4.38 -7.51
CA LEU A 441 0.00 4.51 -8.52
C LEU A 441 0.16 5.69 -9.50
N GLU A 442 -0.17 5.40 -10.76
CA GLU A 442 -0.92 6.31 -11.66
C GLU A 442 -2.08 5.57 -12.40
N SER A 443 -2.30 4.28 -12.14
CA SER A 443 -3.32 3.43 -12.78
C SER A 443 -4.69 3.49 -12.10
N SER A 444 -5.74 3.00 -12.80
CA SER A 444 -7.09 2.87 -12.26
C SER A 444 -7.16 1.96 -11.01
N SER A 445 -8.08 2.25 -10.08
CA SER A 445 -8.41 1.43 -8.90
C SER A 445 -8.77 -0.02 -9.23
N ASP A 446 -9.29 -0.22 -10.43
CA ASP A 446 -9.89 -1.47 -10.89
C ASP A 446 -8.88 -2.36 -11.62
N GLN A 447 -7.66 -1.85 -11.90
CA GLN A 447 -6.61 -2.64 -12.53
C GLN A 447 -6.00 -3.60 -11.50
N THR A 448 -5.89 -4.87 -11.89
CA THR A 448 -5.21 -5.89 -11.08
C THR A 448 -3.70 -5.66 -11.09
N GLN A 449 -3.08 -5.76 -9.92
CA GLN A 449 -1.65 -5.53 -9.72
C GLN A 449 -1.08 -6.43 -8.61
N PRO A 450 0.20 -6.81 -8.70
CA PRO A 450 0.88 -7.58 -7.66
C PRO A 450 1.10 -6.77 -6.38
N GLY A 451 1.02 -7.44 -5.24
CA GLY A 451 1.29 -6.86 -3.92
C GLY A 451 1.45 -7.93 -2.84
N SER A 452 1.73 -7.45 -1.63
CA SER A 452 1.97 -8.26 -0.43
C SER A 452 0.95 -7.92 0.66
N PHE A 453 0.62 -8.88 1.52
CA PHE A 453 -0.07 -8.58 2.77
C PHE A 453 0.92 -8.15 3.86
N LEU A 454 0.54 -7.14 4.64
CA LEU A 454 1.33 -6.57 5.74
C LEU A 454 0.61 -6.72 7.09
N LEU A 455 1.37 -6.72 8.18
CA LEU A 455 0.84 -6.64 9.54
C LEU A 455 0.41 -5.20 9.85
N LYS A 456 -0.55 -5.05 10.76
CA LYS A 456 -0.97 -3.74 11.32
C LYS A 456 0.20 -2.85 11.74
N LYS A 457 1.28 -3.43 12.30
CA LYS A 457 2.44 -2.69 12.80
C LYS A 457 3.30 -2.05 11.69
N ASP A 458 3.23 -2.55 10.45
CA ASP A 458 4.14 -2.22 9.34
C ASP A 458 3.55 -1.16 8.36
N VAL A 459 2.38 -0.63 8.72
CA VAL A 459 1.61 0.37 7.96
C VAL A 459 1.22 1.56 8.85
N CYS A 460 0.93 2.69 8.22
CA CYS A 460 0.25 3.84 8.83
C CYS A 460 -0.67 4.50 7.79
N TRP A 461 -1.61 5.36 8.20
CA TRP A 461 -2.57 5.96 7.27
C TRP A 461 -1.91 6.99 6.34
N ARG A 462 -1.45 8.13 6.85
CA ARG A 462 -0.95 9.25 6.02
C ARG A 462 0.35 9.90 6.52
N ASP A 463 1.08 10.55 5.62
CA ASP A 463 2.14 11.50 5.94
C ASP A 463 1.65 12.92 5.61
N PRO A 464 1.30 13.78 6.61
CA PRO A 464 0.90 15.16 6.38
C PRO A 464 2.01 16.08 5.82
N THR A 465 3.28 15.64 5.79
CA THR A 465 4.39 16.42 5.22
C THR A 465 4.58 16.21 3.71
N ASP A 466 4.06 15.10 3.18
CA ASP A 466 4.37 14.49 1.88
C ASP A 466 5.86 14.18 1.61
N VAL A 467 6.75 14.40 2.60
CA VAL A 467 8.20 14.25 2.44
C VAL A 467 8.60 12.77 2.32
N ALA A 468 7.93 11.85 3.02
CA ALA A 468 8.20 10.41 2.90
C ALA A 468 8.01 9.93 1.45
N VAL A 469 6.95 10.40 0.78
CA VAL A 469 6.65 10.02 -0.61
C VAL A 469 7.54 10.76 -1.60
N LYS A 470 7.92 12.00 -1.32
CA LYS A 470 8.94 12.72 -2.10
C LYS A 470 10.28 11.98 -2.08
N LEU A 471 10.79 11.61 -0.91
CA LEU A 471 12.03 10.86 -0.75
C LEU A 471 11.98 9.50 -1.45
N PHE A 472 10.87 8.76 -1.32
CA PHE A 472 10.70 7.48 -1.99
C PHE A 472 10.65 7.62 -3.53
N ARG A 473 9.95 8.64 -4.06
CA ARG A 473 9.83 8.89 -5.50
C ARG A 473 11.12 9.41 -6.14
N GLU A 474 11.81 10.34 -5.48
CA GLU A 474 12.99 11.02 -6.03
C GLU A 474 14.29 10.25 -5.77
N HIS A 475 14.38 9.49 -4.68
CA HIS A 475 15.63 8.88 -4.19
C HIS A 475 15.49 7.39 -3.79
N GLY A 476 14.32 6.77 -3.94
CA GLY A 476 14.07 5.36 -3.61
C GLY A 476 14.08 5.03 -2.10
N LYS A 477 14.37 5.99 -1.22
CA LYS A 477 14.48 5.79 0.22
C LYS A 477 13.11 5.75 0.88
N ALA A 478 12.81 4.63 1.56
CA ALA A 478 11.61 4.47 2.38
C ALA A 478 11.94 4.77 3.85
N THR A 479 11.55 5.94 4.34
CA THR A 479 11.85 6.42 5.71
C THR A 479 10.72 6.14 6.71
N THR A 480 9.60 5.61 6.24
CA THR A 480 8.41 5.31 7.05
C THR A 480 7.84 3.95 6.65
N ARG A 481 6.95 3.44 7.51
CA ARG A 481 5.96 2.41 7.17
C ARG A 481 5.10 2.80 5.97
N ARG A 482 4.46 1.79 5.36
CA ARG A 482 3.68 1.97 4.13
C ARG A 482 2.42 2.80 4.38
N LEU A 483 2.16 3.78 3.52
CA LEU A 483 1.05 4.73 3.65
C LEU A 483 -0.22 4.20 2.97
N LEU A 484 -1.27 3.93 3.74
CA LEU A 484 -2.53 3.39 3.22
C LEU A 484 -3.41 4.44 2.52
N GLU A 485 -3.33 5.71 2.91
CA GLU A 485 -4.22 6.78 2.45
C GLU A 485 -4.27 6.88 0.91
N ARG A 486 -3.12 6.76 0.25
CA ARG A 486 -2.99 6.91 -1.21
C ARG A 486 -3.60 5.76 -2.02
N HIS A 487 -3.98 4.67 -1.36
CA HIS A 487 -4.65 3.51 -1.98
C HIS A 487 -6.12 3.40 -1.54
N TYR A 488 -6.43 3.70 -0.28
CA TYR A 488 -7.73 3.41 0.34
C TYR A 488 -8.56 4.66 0.70
N SER A 489 -8.15 5.85 0.27
CA SER A 489 -8.99 7.06 0.30
C SER A 489 -10.09 7.05 -0.76
N SER A 490 -11.10 7.91 -0.56
CA SER A 490 -12.19 8.15 -1.50
C SER A 490 -11.71 8.60 -2.90
N SER A 491 -11.52 7.65 -3.80
CA SER A 491 -11.53 7.90 -5.25
C SER A 491 -12.97 8.02 -5.73
N LYS A 492 -13.30 9.17 -6.36
CA LYS A 492 -14.57 9.53 -7.04
C LYS A 492 -15.72 8.49 -6.93
N GLY A 493 -16.36 8.43 -5.76
CA GLY A 493 -17.60 7.66 -5.55
C GLY A 493 -17.52 6.53 -4.52
N GLN A 494 -16.34 6.10 -4.09
CA GLN A 494 -16.20 5.21 -2.93
C GLN A 494 -16.07 6.00 -1.62
N GLN A 495 -16.51 5.42 -0.50
CA GLN A 495 -16.24 5.95 0.84
C GLN A 495 -14.75 5.80 1.19
N SER A 496 -14.28 6.51 2.22
CA SER A 496 -12.94 6.30 2.76
C SER A 496 -12.90 5.03 3.61
N LEU A 497 -11.76 4.34 3.65
CA LEU A 497 -11.51 3.27 4.63
C LEU A 497 -10.70 3.77 5.84
N ALA A 498 -10.62 5.08 6.06
CA ALA A 498 -10.06 5.67 7.29
C ALA A 498 -10.79 5.12 8.53
N ASP A 499 -12.13 5.09 8.49
CA ASP A 499 -13.02 4.56 9.52
C ASP A 499 -12.66 3.10 9.89
N PHE A 500 -12.33 2.28 8.88
CA PHE A 500 -11.87 0.90 9.11
C PHE A 500 -10.45 0.86 9.66
N PHE A 501 -9.46 1.46 8.98
CA PHE A 501 -8.06 1.29 9.36
C PHE A 501 -7.68 2.07 10.62
N VAL A 502 -8.07 3.33 10.72
CA VAL A 502 -7.72 4.22 11.84
C VAL A 502 -8.68 4.02 13.00
N ASP A 503 -9.99 4.21 12.80
CA ASP A 503 -10.92 4.27 13.94
C ASP A 503 -11.23 2.89 14.51
N GLN A 504 -11.54 1.90 13.66
CA GLN A 504 -11.79 0.53 14.12
C GLN A 504 -10.48 -0.25 14.37
N MET A 505 -9.59 -0.34 13.38
CA MET A 505 -8.40 -1.20 13.50
C MET A 505 -7.23 -0.55 14.26
N HIS A 506 -7.33 0.74 14.60
CA HIS A 506 -6.31 1.52 15.32
C HIS A 506 -4.92 1.46 14.66
N VAL A 507 -4.86 1.51 13.32
CA VAL A 507 -3.63 1.79 12.56
C VAL A 507 -3.22 3.24 12.84
N ASP A 508 -1.93 3.48 13.03
CA ASP A 508 -1.42 4.82 13.32
C ASP A 508 -1.82 5.81 12.22
N ALA A 509 -2.52 6.89 12.59
CA ALA A 509 -2.97 7.89 11.63
C ALA A 509 -1.80 8.57 10.89
N THR A 510 -0.63 8.65 11.53
CA THR A 510 0.62 9.20 10.98
C THR A 510 1.83 8.43 11.51
N PRO A 511 3.00 8.46 10.82
CA PRO A 511 4.25 7.88 11.32
C PRO A 511 4.60 8.29 12.76
N ASN A 512 5.37 7.45 13.45
CA ASN A 512 5.84 7.71 14.81
C ASN A 512 6.99 8.73 14.85
N VAL A 513 7.44 9.11 16.04
CA VAL A 513 8.53 10.11 16.21
C VAL A 513 9.84 9.64 15.58
N ASP A 514 10.23 8.38 15.77
CA ASP A 514 11.48 7.84 15.24
C ASP A 514 11.49 7.82 13.70
N GLU A 515 10.35 7.49 13.08
CA GLU A 515 10.16 7.55 11.62
C GLU A 515 10.31 8.99 11.07
N TYR A 516 9.88 10.01 11.82
CA TYR A 516 10.11 11.41 11.45
C TYR A 516 11.55 11.87 11.69
N ILE A 517 12.23 11.35 12.71
CA ILE A 517 13.67 11.61 12.94
C ILE A 517 14.52 10.96 11.83
N GLU A 518 14.17 9.75 11.39
CA GLU A 518 14.82 9.06 10.26
C GLU A 518 14.54 9.76 8.92
N MET A 519 13.30 10.24 8.73
CA MET A 519 12.95 11.09 7.59
C MET A 519 13.77 12.39 7.57
N ALA A 520 13.88 13.10 8.69
CA ALA A 520 14.70 14.30 8.81
C ALA A 520 16.19 14.03 8.56
N SER A 521 16.71 12.93 9.12
CA SER A 521 18.08 12.46 8.87
C SER A 521 18.32 12.19 7.39
N THR A 522 17.35 11.56 6.71
CA THR A 522 17.41 11.27 5.29
C THR A 522 17.36 12.54 4.43
N VAL A 523 16.53 13.54 4.77
CA VAL A 523 16.52 14.84 4.07
C VAL A 523 17.88 15.54 4.20
N ALA A 524 18.47 15.54 5.41
CA ALA A 524 19.78 16.14 5.66
C ALA A 524 20.90 15.42 4.89
N GLU A 525 20.91 14.08 4.90
CA GLU A 525 21.87 13.24 4.18
C GLU A 525 21.79 13.43 2.66
N VAL A 526 20.57 13.40 2.10
CA VAL A 526 20.33 13.54 0.65
C VAL A 526 20.64 14.95 0.15
N ALA A 527 20.36 15.98 0.95
CA ALA A 527 20.69 17.37 0.59
C ALA A 527 22.19 17.69 0.79
N GLY A 528 22.86 17.03 1.75
CA GLY A 528 24.24 17.29 2.16
C GLY A 528 24.45 18.60 2.92
N PHE A 529 23.78 19.69 2.49
CA PHE A 529 23.77 21.00 3.12
C PHE A 529 22.36 21.62 3.07
N PRO A 530 22.02 22.58 3.96
CA PRO A 530 20.71 23.25 3.92
C PRO A 530 20.48 24.05 2.62
N THR A 531 19.55 23.56 1.80
CA THR A 531 18.95 24.28 0.66
C THR A 531 17.53 24.76 1.00
N PRO A 532 16.95 25.74 0.28
CA PRO A 532 15.56 26.17 0.53
C PRO A 532 14.51 25.05 0.39
N SER A 533 14.70 24.09 -0.54
CA SER A 533 13.79 22.94 -0.64
C SER A 533 13.92 22.00 0.56
N SER A 534 15.15 21.63 0.95
CA SER A 534 15.35 20.76 2.11
C SER A 534 14.92 21.46 3.40
N LEU A 535 15.09 22.78 3.51
CA LEU A 535 14.62 23.55 4.65
C LEU A 535 13.09 23.54 4.72
N SER A 536 12.39 23.73 3.59
CA SER A 536 10.92 23.62 3.53
C SER A 536 10.43 22.24 4.01
N ASP A 537 11.07 21.17 3.54
CA ASP A 537 10.70 19.80 3.94
C ASP A 537 11.02 19.53 5.42
N MET A 538 12.17 19.97 5.93
CA MET A 538 12.55 19.85 7.35
C MET A 538 11.63 20.67 8.27
N LEU A 539 11.20 21.87 7.87
CA LEU A 539 10.25 22.68 8.63
C LEU A 539 8.88 21.98 8.77
N LYS A 540 8.42 21.23 7.77
CA LYS A 540 7.20 20.40 7.90
C LYS A 540 7.40 19.25 8.90
N ILE A 541 8.57 18.61 8.88
CA ILE A 541 8.91 17.54 9.82
C ILE A 541 9.00 18.09 11.25
N PHE A 542 9.69 19.22 11.47
CA PHE A 542 9.74 19.91 12.76
C PHE A 542 8.34 20.33 13.25
N SER A 543 7.46 20.82 12.37
CA SER A 543 6.06 21.10 12.68
C SER A 543 5.27 19.84 13.08
N THR A 544 5.57 18.71 12.46
CA THR A 544 4.90 17.42 12.74
C THR A 544 5.43 16.75 14.02
N LEU A 545 6.72 16.94 14.34
CA LEU A 545 7.32 16.55 15.63
C LEU A 545 6.78 17.43 16.76
N GLY A 546 6.74 18.75 16.56
CA GLY A 546 6.17 19.70 17.52
C GLY A 546 4.71 19.41 17.85
N SER A 547 3.87 19.18 16.83
CA SER A 547 2.45 18.82 17.03
C SER A 547 2.21 17.40 17.56
N LYS A 548 3.26 16.55 17.66
CA LYS A 548 3.24 15.28 18.40
C LYS A 548 3.66 15.43 19.87
N CYS A 549 4.40 16.49 20.20
CA CYS A 549 4.66 16.90 21.58
C CYS A 549 3.53 17.78 22.14
N VAL A 550 2.74 18.46 21.28
CA VAL A 550 1.37 18.87 21.64
C VAL A 550 0.58 17.61 21.91
N ALA A 551 0.01 17.57 23.10
CA ALA A 551 -0.74 16.43 23.56
C ALA A 551 -2.23 16.76 23.57
N ARG A 552 -3.12 15.76 23.49
CA ARG A 552 -4.53 16.00 23.20
C ARG A 552 -5.41 15.83 24.44
N GLY A 553 -6.18 16.88 24.75
CA GLY A 553 -7.34 16.79 25.63
C GLY A 553 -8.54 16.21 24.89
N HIS A 554 -9.64 15.98 25.62
CA HIS A 554 -10.84 15.32 25.08
C HIS A 554 -11.96 16.31 24.68
N ASN A 555 -11.73 17.62 24.70
CA ASN A 555 -12.78 18.64 24.50
C ASN A 555 -12.46 19.59 23.34
N ASP A 556 -12.71 19.12 22.11
CA ASP A 556 -12.31 19.73 20.82
C ASP A 556 -13.09 21.01 20.43
N SER A 557 -13.23 21.97 21.36
CA SER A 557 -14.01 23.20 21.16
C SER A 557 -13.43 24.46 21.81
N ILE A 558 -12.69 24.32 22.91
CA ILE A 558 -12.07 25.46 23.61
C ILE A 558 -10.59 25.19 23.82
N ARG A 559 -9.80 25.34 22.74
CA ARG A 559 -8.88 26.47 22.65
C ARG A 559 -8.13 26.85 23.98
N VAL A 560 -7.55 25.97 24.81
CA VAL A 560 -6.93 26.28 26.14
C VAL A 560 -5.53 25.66 26.39
N ASP A 561 -4.49 26.52 26.43
CA ASP A 561 -3.09 26.34 26.89
C ASP A 561 -2.38 25.00 26.61
N MET A 562 -1.63 24.93 25.49
CA MET A 562 -1.06 23.69 24.93
C MET A 562 0.01 23.10 25.84
N GLN A 563 -0.44 22.31 26.80
CA GLN A 563 0.44 21.56 27.68
C GLN A 563 1.19 20.51 26.85
N ILE A 564 2.49 20.39 27.15
CA ILE A 564 3.43 19.54 26.42
C ILE A 564 3.40 18.16 27.08
N ASP A 565 3.29 17.08 26.29
CA ASP A 565 3.55 15.72 26.78
C ASP A 565 5.03 15.65 27.17
N VAL A 566 5.29 15.77 28.47
CA VAL A 566 6.65 15.83 29.05
C VAL A 566 7.43 14.55 28.73
N ASN A 567 6.75 13.41 28.60
CA ASN A 567 7.38 12.12 28.36
C ASN A 567 7.70 11.92 26.86
N MET A 568 6.84 12.37 25.96
CA MET A 568 7.10 12.43 24.52
C MET A 568 8.18 13.47 24.18
N ALA A 569 8.17 14.62 24.87
CA ALA A 569 9.20 15.64 24.77
C ALA A 569 10.58 15.11 25.22
N ALA A 570 10.63 14.45 26.38
CA ALA A 570 11.85 13.80 26.88
C ALA A 570 12.33 12.68 25.94
N PHE A 571 11.42 11.86 25.42
CA PHE A 571 11.73 10.81 24.44
C PHE A 571 12.32 11.39 23.15
N LEU A 572 11.68 12.41 22.56
CA LEU A 572 12.16 13.10 21.37
C LEU A 572 13.58 13.66 21.58
N LYS A 573 13.80 14.39 22.69
CA LYS A 573 15.11 14.94 23.03
C LYS A 573 16.16 13.84 23.17
N GLN A 574 15.85 12.79 23.93
CA GLN A 574 16.76 11.66 24.18
C GLN A 574 17.12 10.92 22.89
N SER A 575 16.16 10.70 21.97
CA SER A 575 16.43 10.06 20.67
C SER A 575 17.36 10.91 19.80
N LEU A 576 17.17 12.23 19.76
CA LEU A 576 18.03 13.15 19.01
C LEU A 576 19.46 13.24 19.57
N GLU A 577 19.60 13.29 20.89
CA GLU A 577 20.91 13.32 21.57
C GLU A 577 21.65 11.99 21.44
N ARG A 578 20.99 10.85 21.71
CA ARG A 578 21.62 9.52 21.73
C ARG A 578 22.17 9.11 20.36
N GLU A 579 21.47 9.48 19.29
CA GLU A 579 21.81 9.09 17.93
C GLU A 579 22.55 10.18 17.14
N GLN A 580 22.85 11.31 17.78
CA GLN A 580 23.65 12.42 17.21
C GLN A 580 23.17 12.86 15.83
N ARG A 581 21.83 12.89 15.63
CA ARG A 581 21.24 13.11 14.30
C ARG A 581 21.47 14.55 13.85
N CYS A 582 22.30 14.72 12.83
CA CYS A 582 22.61 16.02 12.23
C CYS A 582 21.44 16.54 11.37
N ILE A 583 20.37 17.03 12.03
CA ILE A 583 19.14 17.51 11.38
C ILE A 583 18.93 19.03 11.51
N PHE A 584 19.68 19.72 12.36
CA PHE A 584 19.47 21.15 12.59
C PHE A 584 20.18 21.98 11.50
N PRO A 585 19.48 22.85 10.74
CA PRO A 585 20.10 23.61 9.66
C PRO A 585 20.93 24.78 10.21
N SER A 586 22.24 24.78 9.93
CA SER A 586 23.12 25.94 10.20
C SER A 586 23.67 26.53 8.90
N PHE A 587 24.45 27.61 9.00
CA PHE A 587 25.12 28.20 7.84
C PHE A 587 26.16 27.24 7.23
N GLY A 588 25.77 26.52 6.17
CA GLY A 588 26.65 25.68 5.35
C GLY A 588 26.80 24.22 5.80
N LYS A 589 26.17 23.79 6.91
CA LYS A 589 26.11 22.38 7.33
C LYS A 589 24.82 22.08 8.10
N TRP A 590 24.51 20.80 8.25
CA TRP A 590 23.60 20.31 9.27
C TRP A 590 24.36 20.03 10.57
N VAL A 591 23.73 20.19 11.73
CA VAL A 591 24.34 19.99 13.06
C VAL A 591 23.47 19.10 13.95
N ALA A 592 24.09 18.43 14.92
CA ALA A 592 23.40 17.60 15.91
C ALA A 592 22.79 18.47 17.02
N LEU A 593 22.06 17.86 17.97
CA LEU A 593 21.60 18.59 19.17
C LEU A 593 22.73 18.81 20.19
N SER A 594 23.69 17.88 20.26
CA SER A 594 24.88 18.01 21.12
C SER A 594 25.85 19.12 20.70
N ASP A 595 25.79 19.55 19.43
CA ASP A 595 26.45 20.74 18.88
C ASP A 595 25.90 22.07 19.45
N LYS A 596 24.91 22.00 20.36
CA LYS A 596 24.26 23.15 21.04
C LYS A 596 23.83 24.27 20.08
N PRO A 597 23.00 23.98 19.05
CA PRO A 597 22.55 25.00 18.12
C PRO A 597 21.80 26.15 18.82
N ILE A 598 22.07 27.38 18.40
CA ILE A 598 21.50 28.61 18.97
C ILE A 598 20.59 29.29 17.94
N LEU A 599 19.42 29.78 18.36
CA LEU A 599 18.52 30.55 17.50
C LEU A 599 18.96 32.03 17.45
N PRO A 600 19.37 32.59 16.29
CA PRO A 600 19.84 33.97 16.17
C PRO A 600 18.68 34.96 16.08
N ASP A 601 18.11 35.32 17.22
CA ASP A 601 16.96 36.23 17.33
C ASP A 601 17.34 37.71 17.17
N ASP A 602 18.47 38.14 17.75
CA ASP A 602 18.99 39.51 17.59
C ASP A 602 20.10 39.59 16.52
N LYS A 603 19.81 40.29 15.41
CA LYS A 603 20.73 40.54 14.28
C LYS A 603 21.93 41.44 14.62
N SER A 604 21.94 42.11 15.77
CA SER A 604 23.09 42.87 16.29
C SER A 604 24.03 41.97 17.09
N LEU A 605 23.48 41.14 17.98
CA LEU A 605 24.25 40.19 18.78
C LEU A 605 24.85 39.07 17.90
N TRP A 606 24.11 38.61 16.88
CA TRP A 606 24.61 37.62 15.92
C TRP A 606 25.89 38.09 15.19
N LYS A 607 26.02 39.38 14.86
CA LYS A 607 27.22 39.93 14.21
C LYS A 607 28.48 39.87 15.06
N ILE A 608 28.35 39.79 16.38
CA ILE A 608 29.47 39.62 17.31
C ILE A 608 30.07 38.24 17.13
N PHE A 609 29.23 37.21 17.22
CA PHE A 609 29.63 35.80 17.20
C PHE A 609 29.71 35.16 15.81
N GLN A 610 29.30 35.87 14.73
CA GLN A 610 29.22 35.34 13.35
C GLN A 610 30.53 34.67 12.85
N LYS A 611 31.69 35.08 13.36
CA LYS A 611 33.00 34.55 12.94
C LYS A 611 33.39 33.25 13.64
N GLU A 612 32.78 32.96 14.80
CA GLU A 612 33.24 31.90 15.70
C GLU A 612 32.72 30.52 15.30
N LYS A 613 33.62 29.75 14.69
CA LYS A 613 33.34 28.44 14.08
C LYS A 613 32.89 27.36 15.07
N SER A 614 33.06 27.59 16.37
CA SER A 614 32.60 26.72 17.45
C SER A 614 31.13 26.93 17.81
N VAL A 615 30.48 28.00 17.33
CA VAL A 615 29.07 28.31 17.62
C VAL A 615 28.22 28.05 16.38
N HIS A 616 27.08 27.40 16.56
CA HIS A 616 26.24 26.96 15.44
C HIS A 616 24.87 27.62 15.46
N PHE A 617 24.77 28.72 14.71
CA PHE A 617 23.53 29.47 14.53
C PHE A 617 22.58 28.76 13.56
N LEU A 618 21.33 28.57 13.99
CA LEU A 618 20.27 28.05 13.14
C LEU A 618 19.96 29.02 11.99
N ASN A 619 19.99 28.52 10.76
CA ASN A 619 19.49 29.23 9.59
C ASN A 619 18.11 28.67 9.20
N LEU A 620 17.06 29.36 9.63
CA LEU A 620 15.67 29.07 9.29
C LEU A 620 15.10 30.10 8.28
N GLU A 621 15.98 30.79 7.54
CA GLU A 621 15.64 31.89 6.63
C GLU A 621 14.73 32.95 7.30
N ASP A 622 13.91 33.66 6.51
CA ASP A 622 12.91 34.62 6.99
C ASP A 622 11.63 33.92 7.51
N PHE A 623 11.65 32.62 7.86
CA PHE A 623 10.46 31.83 8.22
C PHE A 623 9.66 32.47 9.36
N PHE A 624 10.34 32.96 10.40
CA PHE A 624 9.76 33.65 11.56
C PHE A 624 9.57 35.17 11.38
N GLN A 625 9.97 35.77 10.25
CA GLN A 625 9.77 37.21 10.05
C GLN A 625 8.35 37.49 9.54
N PRO A 626 7.65 38.51 10.08
CA PRO A 626 6.33 38.89 9.59
C PRO A 626 6.44 39.40 8.16
N GLN A 627 5.84 38.69 7.20
CA GLN A 627 5.80 39.15 5.82
C GLN A 627 5.01 40.46 5.71
N LYS A 628 5.57 41.43 4.98
CA LYS A 628 4.85 42.65 4.61
C LYS A 628 3.68 42.26 3.71
N LEU A 629 2.45 42.54 4.14
CA LEU A 629 1.23 42.12 3.43
C LEU A 629 1.16 42.70 2.01
N HIS A 630 1.55 41.91 1.01
CA HIS A 630 1.03 42.06 -0.34
C HIS A 630 -0.41 41.52 -0.34
N ARG A 631 -1.38 42.39 -0.64
CA ARG A 631 -2.81 42.06 -0.60
C ARG A 631 -3.18 41.04 -1.68
N SER A 632 -3.19 39.76 -1.34
CA SER A 632 -3.70 38.66 -2.15
C SER A 632 -4.88 37.99 -1.43
N SER A 633 -5.98 37.77 -2.13
CA SER A 633 -7.27 37.42 -1.53
C SER A 633 -7.48 35.92 -1.34
N SER A 634 -6.81 35.32 -0.34
CA SER A 634 -7.22 34.02 0.21
C SER A 634 -7.01 33.97 1.73
N ARG A 635 -8.06 33.61 2.49
CA ARG A 635 -8.06 33.62 3.97
C ARG A 635 -7.54 32.31 4.61
N LYS A 636 -7.24 31.27 3.83
CA LYS A 636 -6.77 29.96 4.34
C LYS A 636 -5.26 29.88 4.64
N PRO A 637 -4.34 30.14 3.69
CA PRO A 637 -2.92 29.77 3.84
C PRO A 637 -2.14 30.56 4.90
N GLN A 638 -2.77 31.57 5.52
CA GLN A 638 -2.19 32.32 6.63
C GLN A 638 -2.26 31.54 7.94
N HIS A 639 -3.42 30.92 8.26
CA HIS A 639 -3.61 30.16 9.50
C HIS A 639 -2.72 28.91 9.53
N ASP A 640 -2.69 28.16 8.42
CA ASP A 640 -1.85 26.97 8.25
C ASP A 640 -0.36 27.28 8.51
N ARG A 641 0.11 28.47 8.11
CA ARG A 641 1.48 28.94 8.35
C ARG A 641 1.72 29.36 9.79
N GLU A 642 0.77 30.05 10.43
CA GLU A 642 0.88 30.46 11.84
C GLU A 642 0.91 29.24 12.77
N GLU A 643 0.09 28.22 12.48
CA GLU A 643 0.12 26.93 13.17
C GLU A 643 1.45 26.19 12.92
N MET A 644 1.96 26.20 11.69
CA MET A 644 3.28 25.64 11.37
C MET A 644 4.41 26.34 12.14
N GLN A 645 4.40 27.68 12.19
CA GLN A 645 5.38 28.48 12.93
C GLN A 645 5.32 28.21 14.44
N TYR A 646 4.11 28.10 15.00
CA TYR A 646 3.90 27.72 16.39
C TYR A 646 4.50 26.34 16.69
N ASN A 647 4.15 25.33 15.89
CA ASN A 647 4.61 23.95 16.08
C ASN A 647 6.14 23.80 15.90
N VAL A 648 6.76 24.50 14.95
CA VAL A 648 8.23 24.54 14.81
C VAL A 648 8.87 25.22 16.02
N SER A 649 8.29 26.31 16.54
CA SER A 649 8.78 26.96 17.76
C SER A 649 8.70 26.04 18.98
N LEU A 650 7.63 25.25 19.08
CA LEU A 650 7.44 24.27 20.13
C LEU A 650 8.46 23.12 20.03
N PHE A 651 8.73 22.61 18.83
CA PHE A 651 9.78 21.62 18.59
C PHE A 651 11.17 22.12 19.05
N LEU A 652 11.53 23.35 18.68
CA LEU A 652 12.81 23.96 19.09
C LEU A 652 12.89 24.16 20.61
N LYS A 653 11.79 24.57 21.25
CA LYS A 653 11.69 24.70 22.72
C LYS A 653 11.81 23.34 23.42
N THR A 654 11.17 22.30 22.88
CA THR A 654 11.28 20.91 23.38
C THR A 654 12.71 20.36 23.27
N CYS A 655 13.46 20.79 22.25
CA CYS A 655 14.88 20.47 22.11
C CYS A 655 15.81 21.39 22.93
N GLU A 656 15.28 22.27 23.80
CA GLU A 656 16.05 23.24 24.59
C GLU A 656 16.98 24.18 23.77
N VAL A 657 16.61 24.46 22.51
CA VAL A 657 17.34 25.39 21.63
C VAL A 657 17.19 26.83 22.17
N THR A 658 18.22 27.32 22.85
CA THR A 658 18.26 28.67 23.43
C THR A 658 18.28 29.77 22.36
N LYS A 659 17.66 30.92 22.64
CA LYS A 659 17.86 32.14 21.85
C LYS A 659 19.22 32.77 22.15
N LEU A 660 19.78 33.49 21.18
CA LEU A 660 21.04 34.19 21.36
C LEU A 660 20.94 35.30 22.43
N SER A 661 19.84 36.07 22.45
CA SER A 661 19.62 37.08 23.49
C SER A 661 19.56 36.53 24.92
N GLU A 662 19.13 35.27 25.09
CA GLU A 662 18.92 34.60 26.38
C GLU A 662 20.17 33.91 26.94
N CYS A 663 21.23 33.75 26.14
CA CYS A 663 22.46 33.04 26.54
C CYS A 663 23.73 33.91 26.54
N ILE A 664 23.62 35.23 26.32
CA ILE A 664 24.77 36.15 26.33
C ILE A 664 24.99 36.76 27.72
N ASN A 665 26.19 36.57 28.24
CA ASN A 665 26.74 37.34 29.35
C ASN A 665 27.59 38.51 28.82
N LYS A 666 27.61 39.64 29.55
CA LYS A 666 28.38 40.84 29.20
C LYS A 666 29.11 41.35 30.44
N GLU A 667 30.43 41.42 30.38
CA GLU A 667 31.28 41.91 31.47
C GLU A 667 32.23 42.97 30.94
N PHE A 668 32.50 44.03 31.72
CA PHE A 668 33.50 45.02 31.33
C PHE A 668 34.86 44.63 31.89
N THR A 669 35.85 44.51 31.00
CA THR A 669 37.26 44.24 31.31
C THR A 669 38.09 45.52 31.08
N PRO A 670 38.25 46.38 32.10
CA PRO A 670 39.07 47.59 31.97
C PRO A 670 40.55 47.22 31.87
N SER A 671 41.25 47.82 30.91
CA SER A 671 42.66 47.53 30.60
C SER A 671 43.55 48.73 30.86
N GLY A 672 44.52 48.56 31.76
CA GLY A 672 45.48 49.59 32.18
C GLY A 672 45.32 49.97 33.65
N LEU A 673 45.77 51.18 34.00
CA LEU A 673 45.49 51.76 35.31
C LEU A 673 44.04 52.25 35.36
N VAL A 674 43.26 51.80 36.36
CA VAL A 674 41.88 52.27 36.59
C VAL A 674 41.90 53.36 37.67
N GLN A 675 41.38 54.54 37.35
CA GLN A 675 41.27 55.66 38.30
C GLN A 675 39.80 55.86 38.69
N TYR A 676 39.41 55.34 39.86
CA TYR A 676 38.02 55.34 40.37
C TYR A 676 37.47 56.72 40.83
N GLN A 677 38.09 57.83 40.39
CA GLN A 677 37.69 59.21 40.69
C GLN A 677 37.75 60.08 39.42
N CYS A 678 36.83 59.84 38.48
CA CYS A 678 36.72 60.60 37.24
C CYS A 678 35.95 61.92 37.45
N VAL A 679 36.63 62.92 38.03
CA VAL A 679 36.07 64.25 38.37
C VAL A 679 35.18 64.88 37.28
N PRO A 680 35.56 64.91 35.98
CA PRO A 680 34.70 65.51 34.94
C PRO A 680 33.33 64.83 34.81
N VAL A 681 33.30 63.49 34.80
CA VAL A 681 32.06 62.71 34.64
C VAL A 681 31.23 62.75 35.92
N GLN A 682 31.86 62.68 37.10
CA GLN A 682 31.15 62.82 38.37
C GLN A 682 30.48 64.20 38.50
N LYS A 683 31.18 65.29 38.13
CA LYS A 683 30.63 66.66 38.11
C LYS A 683 29.46 66.77 37.12
N TYR A 684 29.57 66.15 35.95
CA TYR A 684 28.53 66.11 34.92
C TYR A 684 27.26 65.35 35.39
N PHE A 685 27.42 64.19 36.04
CA PHE A 685 26.30 63.47 36.65
C PHE A 685 25.67 64.24 37.80
N HIS A 686 26.47 64.81 38.70
CA HIS A 686 26.01 65.63 39.83
C HIS A 686 25.11 66.80 39.37
N GLN A 687 25.48 67.47 38.28
CA GLN A 687 24.73 68.61 37.73
C GLN A 687 23.42 68.20 37.03
N LEU A 688 23.39 67.10 36.27
CA LEU A 688 22.22 66.76 35.44
C LEU A 688 21.18 65.86 36.12
N ILE A 689 21.59 64.99 37.05
CA ILE A 689 20.70 63.98 37.64
C ILE A 689 19.42 64.55 38.30
N PRO A 690 19.44 65.69 39.03
CA PRO A 690 18.21 66.28 39.58
C PRO A 690 17.21 66.75 38.50
N SER A 691 17.69 67.40 37.45
CA SER A 691 16.85 67.82 36.31
C SER A 691 16.29 66.60 35.55
N VAL A 692 17.07 65.52 35.46
CA VAL A 692 16.66 64.25 34.84
C VAL A 692 15.62 63.51 35.68
N GLN A 693 15.71 63.55 37.02
CA GLN A 693 14.66 63.03 37.90
C GLN A 693 13.32 63.73 37.62
N ARG A 694 13.32 65.07 37.57
CA ARG A 694 12.14 65.90 37.25
C ARG A 694 11.55 65.55 35.88
N PHE A 695 12.39 65.37 34.86
CA PHE A 695 11.97 64.93 33.52
C PHE A 695 11.33 63.54 33.53
N LEU A 696 11.92 62.57 34.22
CA LEU A 696 11.40 61.20 34.30
C LEU A 696 10.08 61.14 35.08
N HIS A 697 9.98 61.81 36.21
CA HIS A 697 8.73 61.92 36.99
C HIS A 697 7.59 62.53 36.17
N SER A 698 7.84 63.64 35.47
CA SER A 698 6.83 64.35 34.68
C SER A 698 6.44 63.62 33.38
N ARG A 699 7.41 63.10 32.60
CA ARG A 699 7.16 62.59 31.24
C ARG A 699 7.24 61.07 31.08
N ASN A 700 7.86 60.34 32.02
CA ASN A 700 7.99 58.88 31.98
C ASN A 700 7.75 58.23 33.36
N PRO A 701 6.61 58.50 34.04
CA PRO A 701 6.39 58.10 35.44
C PRO A 701 6.56 56.60 35.69
N ALA A 702 6.16 55.74 34.75
CA ALA A 702 6.35 54.29 34.88
C ALA A 702 7.83 53.85 34.96
N VAL A 703 8.76 54.61 34.38
CA VAL A 703 10.22 54.37 34.50
C VAL A 703 10.77 54.98 35.79
N TYR A 704 10.25 56.14 36.19
CA TYR A 704 10.56 56.74 37.50
C TYR A 704 10.18 55.76 38.64
N ASP A 705 8.96 55.22 38.61
CA ASP A 705 8.46 54.24 39.58
C ASP A 705 9.31 52.96 39.57
N GLU A 706 9.65 52.42 38.40
CA GLU A 706 10.48 51.22 38.23
C GLU A 706 11.89 51.40 38.83
N LEU A 707 12.50 52.58 38.68
CA LEU A 707 13.79 52.93 39.29
C LEU A 707 13.66 53.18 40.80
N ASN A 708 12.58 53.83 41.24
CA ASN A 708 12.35 54.14 42.65
C ASN A 708 12.17 52.85 43.49
N HIS A 709 11.37 51.89 42.99
CA HIS A 709 11.22 50.55 43.59
C HIS A 709 12.53 49.75 43.62
N GLN A 710 13.52 50.09 42.79
CA GLN A 710 14.84 49.47 42.78
C GLN A 710 15.86 50.15 43.71
N GLY A 711 15.47 51.17 44.49
CA GLY A 711 16.38 51.93 45.36
C GLY A 711 17.42 52.74 44.58
N PHE A 712 17.04 53.28 43.41
CA PHE A 712 17.99 53.95 42.51
C PHE A 712 18.65 55.18 43.14
N ALA A 713 17.94 55.93 43.98
CA ALA A 713 18.50 57.05 44.74
C ALA A 713 19.69 56.63 45.63
N GLN A 714 19.56 55.54 46.40
CA GLN A 714 20.66 55.03 47.24
C GLN A 714 21.82 54.47 46.39
N LYS A 715 21.53 53.94 45.20
CA LYS A 715 22.57 53.47 44.26
C LYS A 715 23.36 54.61 43.61
N LEU A 716 22.71 55.75 43.32
CA LEU A 716 23.37 56.96 42.81
C LEU A 716 24.33 57.57 43.85
N LEU A 717 23.94 57.58 45.13
CA LEU A 717 24.79 58.03 46.24
C LEU A 717 26.05 57.18 46.42
N GLN A 718 26.04 55.93 45.94
CA GLN A 718 27.16 54.98 46.02
C GLN A 718 27.80 54.70 44.64
N MET A 719 27.48 55.50 43.62
CA MET A 719 27.95 55.30 42.25
C MET A 719 29.40 55.75 42.08
N GLN A 720 30.23 54.88 41.49
CA GLN A 720 31.64 55.13 41.23
C GLN A 720 31.88 55.55 39.77
N PHE A 721 32.82 56.46 39.54
CA PHE A 721 33.16 56.98 38.22
C PHE A 721 34.62 56.69 37.90
N ALA A 722 34.87 55.71 37.03
CA ALA A 722 36.19 55.18 36.73
C ALA A 722 36.70 55.65 35.35
N ASN A 723 37.86 56.30 35.35
CA ASN A 723 38.60 56.63 34.14
C ASN A 723 39.55 55.47 33.79
N VAL A 724 39.60 55.07 32.51
CA VAL A 724 40.41 53.95 32.01
C VAL A 724 41.11 54.27 30.71
N GLN A 725 42.27 53.64 30.47
CA GLN A 725 43.03 53.81 29.23
C GLN A 725 42.40 53.05 28.04
N ASN A 726 41.88 51.84 28.28
CA ASN A 726 41.09 51.07 27.32
C ASN A 726 39.94 50.39 28.07
N LEU A 727 38.74 50.40 27.49
CA LEU A 727 37.58 49.63 27.95
C LEU A 727 37.23 48.59 26.90
N GLU A 728 37.18 47.32 27.29
CA GLU A 728 36.70 46.24 26.42
C GLU A 728 35.55 45.52 27.11
N THR A 729 34.45 45.28 26.39
CA THR A 729 33.33 44.45 26.84
C THR A 729 33.59 43.03 26.38
N MET A 730 33.70 42.12 27.35
CA MET A 730 33.78 40.69 27.16
C MET A 730 32.37 40.13 26.95
N TYR A 731 32.06 39.72 25.72
CA TYR A 731 30.85 38.97 25.40
C TYR A 731 31.16 37.46 25.50
N SER A 732 30.39 36.73 26.30
CA SER A 732 30.51 35.27 26.43
C SER A 732 29.16 34.57 26.38
N LEU A 733 29.16 33.27 26.09
CA LEU A 733 27.96 32.46 25.94
C LEU A 733 27.83 31.43 27.06
N SER A 734 26.70 31.44 27.78
CA SER A 734 26.42 30.47 28.85
C SER A 734 26.36 29.01 28.35
N THR A 735 26.05 28.81 27.06
CA THR A 735 26.05 27.51 26.39
C THR A 735 27.46 27.05 25.96
N HIS A 736 28.38 27.98 25.70
CA HIS A 736 29.72 27.76 25.16
C HIS A 736 30.75 28.55 25.99
N PRO A 737 31.14 28.04 27.18
CA PRO A 737 31.95 28.80 28.13
C PRO A 737 33.35 29.16 27.62
N ASP A 738 33.88 28.45 26.63
CA ASP A 738 35.19 28.74 26.01
C ASP A 738 35.14 29.90 24.99
N VAL A 739 33.94 30.43 24.67
CA VAL A 739 33.74 31.47 23.65
C VAL A 739 33.66 32.85 24.30
N HIS A 740 34.72 33.63 24.10
CA HIS A 740 34.89 34.98 24.65
C HIS A 740 35.30 35.96 23.54
N ILE A 741 34.45 36.95 23.24
CA ILE A 741 34.72 37.95 22.19
C ILE A 741 34.84 39.35 22.82
N PRO A 742 36.03 39.99 22.78
CA PRO A 742 36.22 41.35 23.28
C PRO A 742 35.80 42.39 22.23
N ILE A 743 35.01 43.37 22.65
CA ILE A 743 34.66 44.56 21.84
C ILE A 743 35.13 45.81 22.58
N LYS A 744 35.92 46.65 21.91
CA LYS A 744 36.32 47.96 22.46
C LYS A 744 35.12 48.90 22.57
N GLU A 745 34.87 49.39 23.77
CA GLU A 745 33.85 50.41 24.06
C GLU A 745 34.50 51.75 24.43
N LYS A 746 33.73 52.84 24.33
CA LYS A 746 34.16 54.18 24.77
C LYS A 746 33.78 54.48 26.22
N SER A 747 32.73 53.82 26.70
CA SER A 747 32.15 53.99 28.02
C SER A 747 31.19 52.82 28.30
N GLY A 748 30.77 52.67 29.55
CA GLY A 748 29.74 51.72 29.92
C GLY A 748 29.49 51.69 31.42
N VAL A 749 28.31 51.22 31.83
CA VAL A 749 27.95 51.09 33.25
C VAL A 749 27.81 49.62 33.62
N GLN A 750 28.49 49.21 34.69
CA GLN A 750 28.39 47.86 35.25
C GLN A 750 27.82 47.92 36.67
N ALA A 751 26.96 46.97 37.02
CA ALA A 751 26.59 46.74 38.42
C ALA A 751 27.74 45.97 39.11
N VAL A 752 28.21 46.48 40.25
CA VAL A 752 29.30 45.90 41.04
C VAL A 752 28.79 45.70 42.47
N GLY A 753 28.37 44.48 42.78
CA GLY A 753 27.68 44.19 44.05
C GLY A 753 26.35 44.95 44.15
N SER A 754 26.24 45.85 45.13
CA SER A 754 25.04 46.69 45.33
C SER A 754 25.09 48.05 44.60
N THR A 755 26.21 48.40 43.95
CA THR A 755 26.46 49.74 43.40
C THR A 755 26.62 49.72 41.87
N TYR A 756 26.69 50.91 41.25
CA TYR A 756 27.06 51.06 39.84
C TYR A 756 28.47 51.63 39.71
N CYS A 757 29.24 51.13 38.74
CA CYS A 757 30.50 51.71 38.30
C CYS A 757 30.35 52.18 36.84
N PHE A 758 30.55 53.47 36.59
CA PHE A 758 30.59 54.07 35.26
C PHE A 758 32.04 54.09 34.79
N TYR A 759 32.37 53.32 33.75
CA TYR A 759 33.67 53.36 33.10
C TYR A 759 33.64 54.33 31.90
N VAL A 760 34.68 55.15 31.75
CA VAL A 760 34.92 56.00 30.57
C VAL A 760 36.36 55.84 30.09
N VAL A 761 36.55 55.77 28.77
CA VAL A 761 37.89 55.88 28.18
C VAL A 761 38.36 57.32 28.29
N GLN A 762 39.62 57.54 28.69
CA GLN A 762 40.18 58.87 28.98
C GLN A 762 39.97 59.91 27.85
N GLU A 763 40.05 59.49 26.58
CA GLU A 763 39.78 60.36 25.40
C GLU A 763 38.32 60.85 25.30
N CYS A 764 37.39 60.21 26.02
CA CYS A 764 35.94 60.46 25.99
C CYS A 764 35.40 61.07 27.29
N GLN A 765 36.24 61.34 28.30
CA GLN A 765 35.82 61.83 29.63
C GLN A 765 35.09 63.19 29.61
N GLU A 766 35.25 63.98 28.55
CA GLU A 766 34.58 65.27 28.31
C GLU A 766 33.51 65.18 27.20
N SER A 767 33.34 64.01 26.58
CA SER A 767 32.39 63.81 25.48
C SER A 767 30.97 63.63 26.02
N ALA A 768 30.27 64.75 26.18
CA ALA A 768 28.88 64.80 26.60
C ALA A 768 27.96 63.84 25.84
N ASP A 769 28.18 63.62 24.54
CA ASP A 769 27.37 62.70 23.73
C ASP A 769 27.56 61.23 24.16
N VAL A 770 28.80 60.84 24.48
CA VAL A 770 29.16 59.50 24.99
C VAL A 770 28.61 59.31 26.41
N ILE A 771 28.69 60.34 27.26
CA ILE A 771 28.19 60.30 28.64
C ILE A 771 26.65 60.27 28.67
N ASN A 772 25.99 61.10 27.87
CA ASN A 772 24.53 61.12 27.72
C ASN A 772 24.01 59.79 27.18
N ALA A 773 24.68 59.17 26.20
CA ALA A 773 24.27 57.87 25.66
C ALA A 773 24.24 56.77 26.74
N GLU A 774 25.26 56.69 27.60
CA GLU A 774 25.26 55.74 28.73
C GLU A 774 24.27 56.13 29.84
N MET A 775 24.07 57.44 30.10
CA MET A 775 23.07 57.90 31.05
C MET A 775 21.64 57.50 30.61
N VAL A 776 21.31 57.65 29.32
CA VAL A 776 20.04 57.19 28.72
C VAL A 776 19.90 55.66 28.80
N LYS A 777 20.97 54.90 28.49
CA LYS A 777 20.97 53.43 28.62
C LYS A 777 20.71 52.97 30.06
N LEU A 778 21.37 53.60 31.05
CA LEU A 778 21.24 53.30 32.48
C LEU A 778 19.82 53.57 32.98
N LEU A 779 19.26 54.73 32.65
CA LEU A 779 17.94 55.16 33.14
C LEU A 779 16.78 54.43 32.47
N LEU A 780 16.89 54.10 31.18
CA LEU A 780 15.83 53.41 30.44
C LEU A 780 16.04 51.89 30.36
N ALA A 781 17.08 51.34 31.00
CA ALA A 781 17.49 49.93 30.89
C ALA A 781 17.58 49.43 29.42
N GLY A 782 18.02 50.30 28.50
CA GLY A 782 18.09 50.02 27.06
C GLY A 782 16.75 50.01 26.30
N LYS A 783 15.61 50.34 26.94
CA LYS A 783 14.30 50.48 26.28
C LYS A 783 14.35 51.63 25.27
N LYS A 784 13.83 51.42 24.06
CA LYS A 784 13.86 52.42 22.97
C LYS A 784 12.83 53.55 23.15
N GLN A 785 11.72 53.27 23.83
CA GLN A 785 10.67 54.27 24.09
C GLN A 785 11.21 55.36 25.04
N GLY A 786 10.98 56.63 24.70
CA GLY A 786 11.49 57.78 25.48
C GLY A 786 12.99 58.07 25.33
N SER A 787 13.76 57.21 24.65
CA SER A 787 15.21 57.36 24.48
C SER A 787 15.60 58.60 23.68
N SER A 788 14.86 58.91 22.60
CA SER A 788 15.00 60.16 21.85
C SER A 788 14.76 61.39 22.72
N ASP A 789 13.75 61.31 23.58
CA ASP A 789 13.18 62.48 24.24
C ASP A 789 14.04 62.87 25.46
N LEU A 790 14.52 61.85 26.19
CA LEU A 790 15.53 62.02 27.24
C LEU A 790 16.88 62.48 26.65
N SER A 791 17.30 61.94 25.50
CA SER A 791 18.54 62.39 24.84
C SER A 791 18.45 63.85 24.39
N ASN A 792 17.31 64.27 23.83
CA ASN A 792 17.08 65.67 23.44
C ASN A 792 17.04 66.59 24.67
N PHE A 793 16.41 66.15 25.76
CA PHE A 793 16.39 66.89 27.03
C PHE A 793 17.79 67.06 27.64
N LEU A 794 18.59 66.00 27.69
CA LEU A 794 19.98 66.07 28.19
C LEU A 794 20.83 67.08 27.40
N VAL A 795 20.67 67.12 26.06
CA VAL A 795 21.33 68.12 25.21
C VAL A 795 20.78 69.53 25.46
N ALA A 796 19.47 69.68 25.68
CA ALA A 796 18.85 70.98 25.96
C ALA A 796 19.29 71.58 27.31
N VAL A 797 19.34 70.77 28.38
CA VAL A 797 19.81 71.21 29.71
C VAL A 797 21.31 71.51 29.67
N LYS A 798 22.12 70.67 29.01
CA LYS A 798 23.58 70.85 28.92
C LYS A 798 24.01 72.07 28.08
N ASN A 799 23.15 72.53 27.16
CA ASN A 799 23.38 73.71 26.34
C ASN A 799 22.68 74.98 26.88
N TYR A 800 22.11 74.93 28.09
CA TYR A 800 21.52 76.11 28.74
C TYR A 800 22.61 76.96 29.41
N ASP A 801 22.73 78.22 29.00
CA ASP A 801 23.74 79.19 29.45
C ASP A 801 23.14 80.34 30.29
N GLY A 802 21.85 80.25 30.64
CA GLY A 802 21.16 81.27 31.43
C GLY A 802 21.36 81.12 32.96
N ASN A 803 20.96 82.17 33.69
CA ASN A 803 21.15 82.25 35.14
C ASN A 803 20.02 81.61 35.97
N ASP A 804 18.93 81.13 35.35
CA ASP A 804 17.75 80.60 36.04
C ASP A 804 17.28 79.28 35.41
N LEU A 805 17.93 78.19 35.85
CA LEU A 805 17.64 76.84 35.41
C LEU A 805 16.23 76.38 35.80
N GLU A 806 15.64 76.94 36.86
CA GLU A 806 14.32 76.53 37.35
C GLU A 806 13.22 77.02 36.40
N LEU A 807 13.26 78.31 36.02
CA LEU A 807 12.37 78.85 34.97
C LEU A 807 12.58 78.15 33.62
N PHE A 808 13.79 77.70 33.29
CA PHE A 808 14.01 76.92 32.07
C PHE A 808 13.35 75.54 32.12
N LEU A 809 13.39 74.85 33.26
CA LEU A 809 12.74 73.54 33.43
C LEU A 809 11.20 73.67 33.43
N GLU A 810 10.67 74.77 33.97
CA GLU A 810 9.23 75.06 34.00
C GLU A 810 8.71 75.62 32.67
N ASP A 811 9.07 76.84 32.31
CA ASP A 811 8.45 77.56 31.18
C ASP A 811 8.90 77.05 29.80
N VAL A 812 10.12 76.50 29.69
CA VAL A 812 10.72 76.10 28.40
C VAL A 812 10.69 74.58 28.20
N GLN A 813 10.93 73.78 29.25
CA GLN A 813 10.83 72.32 29.19
C GLN A 813 9.46 71.77 29.65
N GLY A 814 8.59 72.57 30.27
CA GLY A 814 7.25 72.14 30.67
C GLY A 814 7.27 71.00 31.69
N LEU A 815 8.12 71.11 32.71
CA LEU A 815 8.29 70.09 33.76
C LEU A 815 7.87 70.64 35.13
N ASP A 816 6.76 70.11 35.67
CA ASP A 816 6.29 70.44 37.01
C ASP A 816 7.35 70.19 38.11
N PRO A 817 7.33 70.92 39.23
CA PRO A 817 8.20 70.66 40.39
C PRO A 817 8.03 69.24 40.94
N LEU A 818 9.12 68.65 41.43
CA LEU A 818 9.05 67.39 42.19
C LEU A 818 8.28 67.60 43.50
N PRO A 819 7.34 66.70 43.87
CA PRO A 819 6.63 66.79 45.14
C PRO A 819 7.58 66.74 46.34
N VAL A 820 7.29 67.54 47.39
CA VAL A 820 8.09 67.72 48.63
C VAL A 820 8.21 66.44 49.49
N ARG A 821 7.75 65.28 48.99
CA ARG A 821 7.85 63.97 49.64
C ARG A 821 8.71 62.96 48.87
N GLU A 822 9.15 63.29 47.66
CA GLU A 822 10.03 62.42 46.87
C GLU A 822 11.48 62.47 47.38
N GLU A 823 12.20 61.36 47.24
CA GLU A 823 13.63 61.28 47.54
C GLU A 823 14.43 61.91 46.41
N LEU A 824 15.20 62.97 46.68
CA LEU A 824 15.99 63.67 45.67
C LEU A 824 17.17 62.82 45.20
N TRP A 825 17.18 62.50 43.90
CA TRP A 825 18.27 61.80 43.26
C TRP A 825 19.48 62.73 43.17
N SER A 826 20.59 62.30 43.73
CA SER A 826 21.85 63.04 43.69
C SER A 826 23.03 62.08 43.60
N VAL A 827 24.06 62.52 42.87
CA VAL A 827 25.40 61.93 42.88
C VAL A 827 26.27 62.86 43.74
N PRO A 828 27.16 62.35 44.61
CA PRO A 828 28.01 63.21 45.44
C PRO A 828 28.88 64.14 44.57
N PRO A 829 29.12 65.40 44.98
CA PRO A 829 30.08 66.26 44.30
C PRO A 829 31.49 65.63 44.35
N PRO A 830 32.35 65.87 43.33
CA PRO A 830 33.72 65.40 43.38
C PRO A 830 34.50 66.07 44.52
N GLU A 831 35.41 65.32 45.13
CA GLU A 831 36.38 65.87 46.09
C GLU A 831 37.43 66.69 45.31
N GLU A 832 37.33 68.02 45.38
CA GLU A 832 38.33 68.92 44.77
C GLU A 832 39.59 68.94 45.67
N PRO A 833 40.80 68.61 45.14
CA PRO A 833 42.03 68.65 45.93
C PRO A 833 42.45 70.11 46.17
N ASP A 834 42.84 70.44 47.41
CA ASP A 834 43.31 71.77 47.79
C ASP A 834 44.47 72.24 46.88
N ILE A 835 44.18 73.21 46.00
CA ILE A 835 45.19 73.88 45.18
C ILE A 835 45.84 74.95 46.05
N ALA A 836 47.04 74.67 46.55
CA ALA A 836 47.89 75.67 47.19
C ALA A 836 48.19 76.81 46.21
N GLU A 837 48.01 78.05 46.66
CA GLU A 837 48.12 79.25 45.83
C GLU A 837 49.54 79.47 45.32
N VAL A 838 49.64 80.02 44.10
CA VAL A 838 50.92 80.42 43.49
C VAL A 838 51.01 81.95 43.53
N GLU A 839 51.86 82.48 44.40
CA GLU A 839 52.27 83.89 44.33
C GLU A 839 53.34 84.07 43.23
N GLU A 840 53.23 85.15 42.45
CA GLU A 840 54.26 85.57 41.51
C GLU A 840 55.38 86.33 42.25
N GLU A 841 56.64 85.97 42.00
CA GLU A 841 57.75 86.92 42.17
C GLU A 841 58.83 86.73 41.10
N ALA A 842 59.58 87.80 40.81
CA ALA A 842 60.28 87.97 39.53
C ALA A 842 61.82 87.98 39.64
N GLU A 843 62.45 87.65 38.51
CA GLU A 843 63.83 87.98 38.09
C GLU A 843 64.98 88.03 39.13
N ALA A 844 65.91 87.07 39.01
CA ALA A 844 67.31 87.29 38.55
C ALA A 844 68.45 86.63 39.38
N VAL A 845 69.63 86.62 38.74
CA VAL A 845 70.97 86.28 39.27
C VAL A 845 71.24 84.77 39.42
N ALA A 846 72.52 84.39 39.45
CA ALA A 846 73.02 83.12 38.92
C ALA A 846 74.10 82.44 39.81
N ILE A 847 74.25 81.10 39.64
CA ILE A 847 75.51 80.33 39.40
C ILE A 847 76.75 80.64 40.30
N PRO A 848 77.50 79.66 40.90
CA PRO A 848 77.59 78.20 40.61
C PRO A 848 77.79 77.21 41.82
N LEU A 849 78.01 75.92 41.47
CA LEU A 849 79.08 75.00 41.96
C LEU A 849 78.89 74.05 43.18
N GLU A 850 79.19 72.75 42.93
CA GLU A 850 79.88 71.71 43.77
C GLU A 850 79.44 71.45 45.25
N THR A 851 79.57 70.29 45.91
CA THR A 851 80.06 68.90 45.67
C THR A 851 79.16 67.93 46.53
N GLU A 852 79.28 66.60 46.64
CA GLU A 852 80.29 65.57 46.28
C GLU A 852 79.58 64.28 45.76
N ILE A 853 80.36 63.24 45.44
CA ILE A 853 79.94 61.87 45.12
C ILE A 853 79.99 61.00 46.39
N ARG A 854 79.15 59.96 46.55
CA ARG A 854 79.60 58.67 47.14
C ARG A 854 78.94 57.46 46.49
N THR A 855 79.78 56.49 46.08
CA THR A 855 79.36 55.24 45.42
C THR A 855 80.18 54.05 45.91
N SER A 856 79.51 52.98 46.38
CA SER A 856 80.05 51.62 46.61
C SER A 856 78.98 50.74 47.28
N SER A 857 78.88 49.43 47.08
CA SER A 857 79.47 48.54 46.05
C SER A 857 78.76 47.17 46.07
N LYS A 858 78.91 46.41 44.98
CA LYS A 858 78.37 45.05 44.70
C LYS A 858 78.22 44.07 45.87
N GLY A 859 77.14 43.28 45.81
CA GLY A 859 77.00 41.91 46.32
C GLY A 859 76.27 41.05 45.27
N ASP A 860 76.45 39.74 45.28
CA ASP A 860 76.06 38.82 44.17
C ASP A 860 75.09 37.71 44.66
N GLY A 861 74.25 37.15 43.77
CA GLY A 861 73.32 36.07 44.14
C GLY A 861 72.09 35.87 43.23
N ASP A 862 72.11 34.75 42.49
CA ASP A 862 70.99 34.08 41.79
C ASP A 862 69.79 33.73 42.73
N LEU A 863 68.57 33.38 42.29
CA LEU A 863 68.10 32.82 40.99
C LEU A 863 66.56 33.01 40.81
N HIS A 864 66.07 32.79 39.56
CA HIS A 864 64.73 32.36 39.11
C HIS A 864 63.79 33.33 38.33
N SER A 865 63.30 32.79 37.20
CA SER A 865 61.99 33.03 36.54
C SER A 865 61.72 34.31 35.73
N TRP A 866 62.09 34.23 34.43
CA TRP A 866 61.25 34.32 33.21
C TRP A 866 59.91 35.14 33.19
N PRO A 867 59.53 35.73 32.04
CA PRO A 867 59.47 37.19 31.98
C PRO A 867 58.12 37.81 31.51
N PRO A 868 57.95 39.13 31.66
CA PRO A 868 56.88 39.90 31.03
C PRO A 868 57.27 40.56 29.69
N LYS A 869 56.31 40.55 28.76
CA LYS A 869 55.95 41.62 27.81
C LYS A 869 57.06 42.39 27.05
N SER A 870 57.28 41.94 25.81
CA SER A 870 57.05 42.70 24.56
C SER A 870 57.13 44.24 24.55
N SER A 871 57.85 44.78 23.57
CA SER A 871 57.23 45.63 22.53
C SER A 871 58.17 45.89 21.35
N ALA A 872 57.63 45.77 20.13
CA ALA A 872 58.19 46.39 18.92
C ALA A 872 57.22 47.51 18.52
N GLN A 873 57.73 48.62 18.00
CA GLN A 873 56.95 49.86 17.84
C GLN A 873 57.26 50.51 16.48
N TYR A 874 56.20 51.01 15.84
CA TYR A 874 56.20 51.73 14.55
C TYR A 874 56.71 50.99 13.31
N ASP A 875 55.98 51.18 12.22
CA ASP A 875 56.62 51.31 10.91
C ASP A 875 55.81 52.28 10.03
N ILE A 876 56.48 53.20 9.32
CA ILE A 876 55.86 54.16 8.40
C ILE A 876 56.66 54.20 7.09
N ALA A 877 56.14 53.46 6.12
CA ALA A 877 56.26 53.68 4.67
C ALA A 877 57.63 54.01 4.06
N ARG A 878 58.08 53.15 3.12
CA ARG A 878 58.05 53.46 1.66
C ARG A 878 58.50 52.27 0.78
N LYS A 879 58.06 52.33 -0.49
CA LYS A 879 58.65 51.80 -1.75
C LYS A 879 60.05 51.15 -1.63
N ARG A 880 60.38 50.06 -2.36
CA ARG A 880 60.10 49.85 -3.81
C ARG A 880 60.35 48.40 -4.31
N GLU A 881 60.21 48.20 -5.63
CA GLU A 881 60.42 47.01 -6.47
C GLU A 881 61.84 46.38 -6.38
N GLY A 882 62.00 45.05 -6.59
CA GLY A 882 63.32 44.40 -6.76
C GLY A 882 63.32 42.85 -6.74
N GLU A 883 63.80 42.23 -7.82
CA GLU A 883 63.72 40.79 -8.16
C GLU A 883 64.65 39.81 -7.39
N SER A 884 64.31 38.51 -7.49
CA SER A 884 65.21 37.35 -7.68
C SER A 884 66.34 37.01 -6.68
N GLY A 885 66.08 35.97 -5.86
CA GLY A 885 66.74 34.66 -6.04
C GLY A 885 68.07 34.33 -5.33
N ASN A 886 68.03 33.26 -4.51
CA ASN A 886 69.09 32.29 -4.17
C ASN A 886 70.35 32.78 -3.39
N GLU A 887 71.02 31.98 -2.53
CA GLU A 887 70.69 30.74 -1.79
C GLU A 887 71.80 30.46 -0.74
N ALA A 888 71.53 29.63 0.28
CA ALA A 888 72.51 28.94 1.16
C ALA A 888 73.35 29.77 2.17
N ALA A 889 73.78 29.24 3.34
CA ALA A 889 73.37 28.05 4.12
C ALA A 889 74.05 28.05 5.52
N LEU A 890 73.81 26.97 6.30
CA LEU A 890 74.48 26.54 7.55
C LEU A 890 73.91 27.13 8.86
N LYS A 891 73.62 26.36 9.93
CA LYS A 891 73.85 24.91 10.17
C LYS A 891 72.97 24.30 11.30
N MET A 892 72.15 23.28 10.95
CA MET A 892 71.79 22.05 11.74
C MET A 892 71.08 22.19 13.12
N TRP A 893 70.28 21.25 13.66
CA TRP A 893 69.77 19.89 13.28
C TRP A 893 68.64 19.46 14.28
N PRO A 894 67.91 18.33 14.13
CA PRO A 894 67.65 17.47 12.95
C PRO A 894 66.12 17.17 12.73
N LEU A 895 65.80 16.22 11.82
CA LEU A 895 64.43 15.71 11.52
C LEU A 895 64.36 14.17 11.65
N PRO A 896 63.17 13.57 11.91
CA PRO A 896 62.82 12.19 11.54
C PRO A 896 62.03 12.12 10.21
N ALA A 897 61.96 10.94 9.58
CA ALA A 897 61.45 10.73 8.21
C ALA A 897 60.71 9.35 8.04
N PRO A 898 59.99 9.09 6.92
CA PRO A 898 59.12 7.92 6.67
C PRO A 898 59.91 6.71 6.04
N PRO A 899 59.37 5.68 5.31
CA PRO A 899 58.01 5.42 4.78
C PRO A 899 57.50 3.95 4.66
N ASP A 900 56.38 3.80 3.93
CA ASP A 900 55.95 2.69 3.04
C ASP A 900 55.40 1.35 3.59
N SER A 901 54.71 0.62 2.70
CA SER A 901 53.84 -0.53 3.01
C SER A 901 53.76 -1.59 1.90
N VAL A 902 53.91 -2.89 2.24
CA VAL A 902 53.77 -4.02 1.30
C VAL A 902 53.16 -5.29 1.94
N LYS A 903 51.87 -5.53 1.64
CA LYS A 903 51.18 -6.83 1.37
C LYS A 903 51.25 -8.05 2.33
N LYS A 904 50.07 -8.29 2.96
CA LYS A 904 49.23 -9.54 2.92
C LYS A 904 49.46 -10.70 3.95
N PRO A 905 48.48 -11.64 4.14
CA PRO A 905 48.06 -12.21 5.46
C PRO A 905 48.23 -13.77 5.48
N PRO A 906 47.52 -14.67 6.24
CA PRO A 906 46.32 -14.57 7.12
C PRO A 906 46.37 -15.32 8.48
N GLY A 907 45.21 -15.41 9.15
CA GLY A 907 44.96 -16.23 10.35
C GLY A 907 43.48 -16.17 10.79
N GLU A 908 42.86 -17.31 11.07
CA GLU A 908 41.42 -17.66 10.99
C GLU A 908 40.64 -17.60 12.34
N VAL A 909 39.30 -17.81 12.30
CA VAL A 909 38.38 -18.31 13.38
C VAL A 909 37.80 -17.37 14.48
N ASN A 910 36.46 -17.18 14.43
CA ASN A 910 35.36 -17.12 15.46
C ASN A 910 35.53 -16.31 16.80
N ARG A 911 34.51 -15.98 17.63
CA ARG A 911 33.12 -16.45 17.82
C ARG A 911 32.29 -15.49 18.74
N GLU A 912 30.98 -15.27 18.47
CA GLU A 912 29.87 -14.91 19.44
C GLU A 912 30.09 -13.64 20.36
N GLU A 913 29.25 -13.12 21.29
CA GLU A 913 27.79 -12.99 21.60
C GLU A 913 27.61 -11.82 22.65
N LEU A 914 26.46 -11.26 23.10
CA LEU A 914 25.02 -11.15 22.75
C LEU A 914 24.38 -10.00 23.61
N ALA A 915 23.15 -9.53 23.29
CA ALA A 915 22.18 -8.84 24.21
C ALA A 915 22.56 -7.42 24.76
N GLN A 916 21.68 -6.57 25.34
CA GLN A 916 20.22 -6.30 25.41
C GLN A 916 20.09 -4.81 25.92
N GLY A 917 18.97 -4.06 25.92
CA GLY A 917 17.55 -4.27 25.63
C GLY A 917 16.73 -2.94 25.76
N ARG A 918 15.39 -3.03 25.71
CA ARG A 918 14.37 -1.94 25.86
C ARG A 918 14.00 -1.73 27.38
N PRO A 919 13.00 -0.90 27.87
CA PRO A 919 11.82 -0.29 27.19
C PRO A 919 11.15 1.05 27.72
N THR A 920 10.31 1.71 26.89
CA THR A 920 9.00 2.42 27.21
C THR A 920 8.96 3.68 28.16
N GLN A 921 7.95 4.60 28.22
CA GLN A 921 6.63 4.86 27.55
C GLN A 921 6.04 6.32 27.83
N ARG A 922 5.12 6.82 26.96
CA ARG A 922 3.81 7.56 27.23
C ARG A 922 3.66 8.96 27.92
N ASP A 923 2.92 9.92 27.30
CA ASP A 923 1.49 10.35 27.54
C ASP A 923 1.12 11.84 27.93
N ILE A 924 0.31 12.50 27.04
CA ILE A 924 -1.02 13.17 27.25
C ILE A 924 -1.21 14.72 27.52
N SER A 925 -2.27 15.32 26.91
CA SER A 925 -2.98 16.66 27.07
C SER A 925 -2.22 18.02 26.98
N SER A 926 -2.74 19.17 26.45
CA SER A 926 -4.03 19.55 25.75
C SER A 926 -4.08 21.03 25.23
N GLU A 927 -4.72 21.33 24.07
CA GLU A 927 -5.54 22.54 23.68
C GLU A 927 -4.91 23.99 23.61
N GLY A 928 -5.44 25.03 22.88
CA GLY A 928 -4.70 26.31 22.52
C GLY A 928 -5.24 27.74 22.97
N LEU A 929 -5.49 28.72 22.06
CA LEU A 929 -6.48 29.87 22.16
C LEU A 929 -6.68 30.66 20.81
N LYS A 930 -7.66 31.60 20.65
CA LYS A 930 -8.16 32.29 19.40
C LYS A 930 -8.08 33.87 19.40
N GLU A 931 -8.74 34.78 18.59
CA GLU A 931 -9.65 34.86 17.39
C GLU A 931 -9.71 36.31 16.77
N HIS A 932 -10.34 36.54 15.57
CA HIS A 932 -10.94 37.80 14.99
C HIS A 932 -10.05 39.05 14.58
N ASP A 933 -10.42 40.02 13.68
CA ASP A 933 -11.25 40.09 12.43
C ASP A 933 -11.19 41.48 11.66
N GLU A 934 -12.06 41.68 10.64
CA GLU A 934 -12.62 42.92 9.98
C GLU A 934 -11.78 43.72 8.93
N ARG A 935 -12.04 43.69 7.60
CA ARG A 935 -13.10 44.35 6.73
C ARG A 935 -12.83 45.86 6.40
N PRO A 936 -13.54 46.60 5.47
CA PRO A 936 -14.83 46.32 4.75
C PRO A 936 -14.95 46.75 3.24
N ARG A 937 -16.19 46.65 2.68
CA ARG A 937 -16.81 47.32 1.49
C ARG A 937 -16.40 46.89 0.06
N GLU A 938 -17.23 46.98 -1.01
CA GLU A 938 -18.70 47.09 -1.34
C GLU A 938 -18.80 46.90 -2.90
N ARG A 939 -19.88 46.56 -3.64
CA ARG A 939 -21.31 46.20 -3.43
C ARG A 939 -21.89 45.46 -4.70
N ASP A 940 -23.20 45.64 -4.96
CA ASP A 940 -24.11 45.40 -6.11
C ASP A 940 -24.30 44.00 -6.75
N GLU A 941 -25.51 43.63 -7.18
CA GLU A 941 -26.83 43.44 -6.48
C GLU A 941 -27.88 42.96 -7.50
N THR A 942 -28.71 41.97 -7.15
CA THR A 942 -30.10 41.80 -7.65
C THR A 942 -30.85 40.77 -6.80
N ALA A 943 -32.07 41.07 -6.34
CA ALA A 943 -32.88 40.23 -5.44
C ALA A 943 -33.90 39.35 -6.23
N ILE A 944 -34.69 38.44 -5.64
CA ILE A 944 -35.88 38.62 -4.76
C ILE A 944 -36.21 37.19 -4.21
N MET A 945 -36.21 36.88 -2.90
CA MET A 945 -37.29 37.00 -1.87
C MET A 945 -38.70 36.49 -2.29
N CYS A 946 -39.59 35.98 -1.44
CA CYS A 946 -39.54 35.26 -0.15
C CYS A 946 -40.96 34.65 0.10
N ASP A 947 -41.12 33.74 1.08
CA ASP A 947 -42.14 33.81 2.17
C ASP A 947 -42.42 32.48 2.90
N HIS A 948 -43.11 32.58 4.05
CA HIS A 948 -43.66 31.48 4.89
C HIS A 948 -45.18 31.76 5.12
N PRO A 949 -45.96 30.80 5.69
CA PRO A 949 -46.22 30.78 7.15
C PRO A 949 -46.00 29.38 7.78
N VAL A 950 -45.66 29.15 9.07
CA VAL A 950 -46.32 29.50 10.37
C VAL A 950 -47.64 28.72 10.55
N GLU A 951 -47.83 27.85 11.55
CA GLU A 951 -48.16 28.16 12.97
C GLU A 951 -47.85 27.05 14.03
N ALA A 952 -47.57 27.52 15.26
CA ALA A 952 -48.01 27.06 16.61
C ALA A 952 -47.78 25.63 17.19
N ILE A 953 -47.68 25.58 18.54
CA ILE A 953 -47.56 24.41 19.43
C ILE A 953 -48.41 24.66 20.70
N PRO A 954 -49.21 23.69 21.21
CA PRO A 954 -49.06 23.27 22.62
C PRO A 954 -49.37 21.78 22.91
N ARG A 955 -49.00 21.32 24.12
CA ARG A 955 -49.33 19.99 24.68
C ARG A 955 -50.62 20.04 25.52
N HIS A 956 -51.39 18.94 25.64
CA HIS A 956 -51.79 18.29 26.92
C HIS A 956 -52.82 17.14 26.77
N HIS A 957 -52.55 16.03 27.49
CA HIS A 957 -53.45 15.02 28.10
C HIS A 957 -54.58 14.24 27.36
N HIS A 958 -54.79 13.03 27.90
CA HIS A 958 -55.94 12.10 27.80
C HIS A 958 -56.23 11.34 26.49
N ALA A 959 -56.07 10.01 26.56
CA ALA A 959 -56.86 9.03 25.82
C ALA A 959 -58.26 8.88 26.48
N PRO A 960 -59.28 8.26 25.84
CA PRO A 960 -59.34 6.78 25.84
C PRO A 960 -60.08 6.10 24.66
N THR A 961 -60.13 4.76 24.76
CA THR A 961 -61.14 3.83 24.20
C THR A 961 -60.85 3.15 22.86
N ALA A 962 -61.16 1.85 22.80
CA ALA A 962 -61.06 0.96 21.65
C ALA A 962 -62.33 0.11 21.51
N VAL A 963 -62.47 -0.59 20.38
CA VAL A 963 -63.39 -1.71 20.11
C VAL A 963 -62.56 -2.65 19.22
N GLU A 964 -62.01 -3.75 19.75
CA GLU A 964 -62.57 -5.12 19.73
C GLU A 964 -62.61 -5.76 18.32
N ALA A 965 -62.45 -7.08 18.15
CA ALA A 965 -62.73 -8.15 19.11
C ALA A 965 -61.63 -9.22 19.28
N ILE A 966 -61.79 -9.98 20.36
CA ILE A 966 -60.96 -11.07 20.88
C ILE A 966 -61.77 -12.37 20.82
N VAL A 967 -61.13 -13.54 20.62
CA VAL A 967 -61.51 -14.77 21.34
C VAL A 967 -60.25 -15.60 21.66
N GLU A 968 -59.79 -15.51 22.91
CA GLU A 968 -59.09 -16.61 23.61
C GLU A 968 -60.09 -17.36 24.50
N THR A 969 -59.75 -18.57 24.97
CA THR A 969 -60.21 -19.20 26.24
C THR A 969 -59.65 -20.64 26.36
N THR A 970 -59.22 -21.22 27.50
CA THR A 970 -58.71 -20.70 28.80
C THR A 970 -58.08 -21.85 29.63
N VAL A 971 -56.81 -21.71 30.04
CA VAL A 971 -56.22 -21.83 31.42
C VAL A 971 -56.43 -23.09 32.33
N LEU A 972 -55.45 -23.32 33.23
CA LEU A 972 -55.35 -24.27 34.40
C LEU A 972 -54.81 -25.70 34.09
N ASP A 973 -53.93 -26.36 34.87
CA ASP A 973 -53.12 -25.92 36.06
C ASP A 973 -51.96 -26.91 36.43
N ALA A 974 -51.07 -26.46 37.35
CA ALA A 974 -50.23 -27.21 38.33
C ALA A 974 -48.91 -27.98 37.96
N ASP A 975 -47.83 -27.61 38.69
CA ASP A 975 -46.75 -28.39 39.38
C ASP A 975 -45.87 -29.45 38.63
N GLU A 976 -44.61 -29.77 38.99
CA GLU A 976 -43.87 -29.72 40.28
C GLU A 976 -42.42 -29.16 40.21
N ASN A 977 -41.76 -29.03 41.38
CA ASN A 977 -40.37 -28.60 41.57
C ASN A 977 -39.37 -29.80 41.60
N ASN A 978 -38.07 -29.55 41.31
CA ASN A 978 -36.98 -29.60 42.32
C ASN A 978 -35.55 -29.44 41.73
N ASP A 979 -34.77 -28.55 42.36
CA ASP A 979 -33.29 -28.50 42.37
C ASP A 979 -32.77 -29.64 43.30
N PRO A 980 -31.48 -30.11 43.27
CA PRO A 980 -30.41 -29.31 43.89
C PRO A 980 -28.94 -29.54 43.45
N LYS A 981 -28.10 -28.51 43.66
CA LYS A 981 -26.64 -28.57 43.95
C LYS A 981 -26.40 -28.96 45.44
N PRO A 982 -25.21 -29.41 45.96
CA PRO A 982 -23.89 -28.82 45.65
C PRO A 982 -22.56 -29.62 45.91
N ASN A 983 -21.43 -29.01 45.51
CA ASN A 983 -20.11 -28.88 46.18
C ASN A 983 -19.34 -30.06 46.86
N LEU A 984 -18.02 -30.19 46.59
CA LEU A 984 -16.88 -29.62 47.38
C LEU A 984 -15.57 -30.49 47.39
N VAL A 985 -14.44 -29.87 47.00
CA VAL A 985 -13.04 -30.04 47.49
C VAL A 985 -12.24 -31.37 47.36
N GLY A 986 -11.04 -31.23 46.80
CA GLY A 986 -9.87 -32.13 46.87
C GLY A 986 -8.80 -31.67 45.85
N GLY A 987 -7.52 -31.59 46.20
CA GLY A 987 -6.47 -31.07 45.29
C GLY A 987 -5.03 -31.30 45.78
N VAL A 988 -4.09 -30.42 45.36
CA VAL A 988 -2.64 -30.29 45.74
C VAL A 988 -1.59 -30.76 44.69
N THR A 989 -0.52 -29.95 44.55
CA THR A 989 0.81 -30.13 43.90
C THR A 989 0.95 -30.32 42.37
N ASP A 990 1.50 -29.28 41.74
CA ASP A 990 2.83 -29.22 41.08
C ASP A 990 3.42 -30.45 40.38
N SER A 991 3.78 -30.29 39.09
CA SER A 991 5.20 -30.22 38.64
C SER A 991 5.33 -30.33 37.10
N ALA A 992 6.42 -29.80 36.55
CA ALA A 992 6.84 -30.04 35.17
C ALA A 992 8.20 -30.77 35.12
N THR A 993 8.28 -31.82 34.31
CA THR A 993 9.51 -32.48 33.77
C THR A 993 9.00 -33.42 32.66
N THR A 994 9.34 -33.22 31.38
CA THR A 994 10.58 -33.65 30.71
C THR A 994 10.97 -35.10 30.96
N GLU A 995 10.63 -35.99 30.02
CA GLU A 995 11.52 -37.09 29.63
C GLU A 995 11.68 -37.08 28.10
N ASN A 996 12.93 -36.99 27.65
CA ASN A 996 13.33 -37.52 26.36
C ASN A 996 13.60 -39.02 26.56
N GLU A 997 13.27 -39.87 25.58
CA GLU A 997 14.37 -40.62 24.96
C GLU A 997 14.11 -40.94 23.49
N SER A 998 15.10 -40.62 22.67
CA SER A 998 15.24 -41.10 21.30
C SER A 998 15.83 -42.51 21.29
N ARG A 999 15.54 -43.31 20.25
CA ARG A 999 16.60 -44.12 19.63
C ARG A 999 16.34 -44.44 18.16
N LEU A 1000 17.43 -44.46 17.40
CA LEU A 1000 17.45 -44.74 15.97
C LEU A 1000 17.52 -46.24 15.70
N GLN A 1001 17.21 -46.64 14.47
CA GLN A 1001 18.02 -47.64 13.77
C GLN A 1001 18.04 -47.38 12.26
N ASP A 1002 19.24 -47.39 11.67
CA ASP A 1002 19.47 -47.21 10.24
C ASP A 1002 19.13 -48.46 9.42
N ALA A 1003 18.70 -48.24 8.18
CA ALA A 1003 18.85 -49.20 7.09
C ALA A 1003 19.22 -48.45 5.81
N SER A 1004 20.30 -48.85 5.15
CA SER A 1004 20.85 -48.15 3.98
C SER A 1004 20.47 -48.85 2.67
N HIS A 1005 20.32 -48.10 1.57
CA HIS A 1005 21.12 -48.28 0.35
C HIS A 1005 20.76 -47.33 -0.82
N VAL A 1006 21.80 -46.93 -1.56
CA VAL A 1006 21.85 -46.57 -3.01
C VAL A 1006 20.86 -45.52 -3.53
N GLY A 1007 21.37 -44.31 -3.78
CA GLY A 1007 20.73 -43.32 -4.67
C GLY A 1007 21.18 -43.48 -6.14
N PRO A 1008 20.29 -43.30 -7.14
CA PRO A 1008 20.67 -43.25 -8.56
C PRO A 1008 21.39 -41.95 -8.96
N GLN A 1009 22.20 -42.00 -10.02
CA GLN A 1009 22.80 -40.79 -10.63
C GLN A 1009 21.79 -40.06 -11.54
N PRO A 1010 21.89 -38.71 -11.67
CA PRO A 1010 21.13 -37.97 -12.67
C PRO A 1010 21.70 -38.18 -14.10
N PRO A 1011 20.85 -38.17 -15.14
CA PRO A 1011 21.28 -38.38 -16.53
C PRO A 1011 22.04 -37.19 -17.13
N ARG A 1012 22.97 -37.46 -18.05
CA ARG A 1012 23.75 -36.47 -18.83
C ARG A 1012 23.52 -36.62 -20.33
N THR A 1013 23.09 -35.56 -21.01
CA THR A 1013 23.26 -35.31 -22.47
C THR A 1013 22.76 -33.91 -22.83
N PRO A 1014 23.20 -33.27 -23.93
CA PRO A 1014 24.56 -33.26 -24.50
C PRO A 1014 25.03 -31.81 -24.85
N GLY A 1015 26.33 -31.60 -25.07
CA GLY A 1015 26.87 -30.28 -25.46
C GLY A 1015 27.29 -30.19 -26.93
N ARG A 1016 26.89 -29.11 -27.62
CA ARG A 1016 27.47 -28.62 -28.89
C ARG A 1016 26.96 -27.19 -29.18
N GLY A 1017 27.75 -26.24 -29.66
CA GLY A 1017 29.21 -26.24 -29.84
C GLY A 1017 29.70 -24.88 -30.34
N ASP A 1018 30.93 -24.53 -29.99
CA ASP A 1018 31.60 -23.29 -30.41
C ASP A 1018 32.18 -23.42 -31.84
N VAL A 1019 32.20 -22.33 -32.61
CA VAL A 1019 32.78 -22.27 -33.96
C VAL A 1019 33.47 -20.91 -34.19
N THR A 1020 34.79 -20.95 -34.29
CA THR A 1020 35.69 -19.79 -34.37
C THR A 1020 35.71 -19.13 -35.76
N ILE A 1021 36.00 -17.82 -35.80
CA ILE A 1021 36.13 -17.00 -37.02
C ILE A 1021 37.57 -17.05 -37.59
N PRO A 1022 37.74 -17.29 -38.91
CA PRO A 1022 38.88 -16.83 -39.71
C PRO A 1022 38.46 -15.74 -40.73
N GLY A 1023 39.34 -14.90 -41.29
CA GLY A 1023 40.79 -14.79 -41.06
C GLY A 1023 41.56 -13.91 -42.06
N ASP A 1024 41.37 -12.58 -41.98
CA ASP A 1024 42.37 -11.52 -42.28
C ASP A 1024 42.84 -11.24 -43.75
N VAL A 1025 43.54 -10.09 -43.92
CA VAL A 1025 44.50 -9.66 -44.97
C VAL A 1025 44.03 -8.79 -46.16
N ALA A 1026 44.20 -7.46 -45.96
CA ALA A 1026 44.83 -6.46 -46.85
C ALA A 1026 44.10 -5.67 -47.99
N ARG A 1027 43.91 -4.37 -47.69
CA ARG A 1027 44.36 -3.15 -48.42
C ARG A 1027 43.68 -2.62 -49.71
N GLN A 1028 43.56 -1.28 -49.70
CA GLN A 1028 43.46 -0.30 -50.81
C GLN A 1028 42.18 -0.25 -51.68
N THR A 1029 41.22 0.58 -51.26
CA THR A 1029 40.74 1.75 -52.03
C THR A 1029 40.09 2.77 -51.08
N SER A 1030 40.30 4.07 -51.30
CA SER A 1030 39.45 5.12 -50.71
C SER A 1030 38.23 5.36 -51.60
N PRO A 1031 37.03 5.53 -51.02
CA PRO A 1031 36.17 6.59 -51.55
C PRO A 1031 35.40 7.40 -50.49
N THR A 1032 35.29 8.68 -50.80
CA THR A 1032 34.52 9.73 -50.13
C THR A 1032 33.00 9.48 -50.10
N ARG A 1033 32.37 9.46 -48.91
CA ARG A 1033 31.16 10.23 -48.53
C ARG A 1033 30.55 9.77 -47.20
N SER A 1034 30.13 10.71 -46.35
CA SER A 1034 29.52 10.44 -45.04
C SER A 1034 28.00 10.32 -45.15
N TYR A 1035 27.47 9.11 -44.91
CA TYR A 1035 26.03 8.85 -44.73
C TYR A 1035 25.85 7.77 -43.64
N LEU A 1036 26.13 8.12 -42.38
CA LEU A 1036 26.04 7.19 -41.24
C LEU A 1036 25.08 7.73 -40.17
N TRP A 1037 23.81 7.39 -40.34
CA TRP A 1037 22.73 7.49 -39.33
C TRP A 1037 22.40 6.14 -38.69
N PHE A 1038 23.08 5.08 -39.15
CA PHE A 1038 22.66 3.68 -39.03
C PHE A 1038 23.86 2.72 -38.96
N ASP A 1039 24.83 2.99 -38.09
CA ASP A 1039 25.69 1.91 -37.58
C ASP A 1039 26.13 2.20 -36.13
N GLY A 1040 26.30 1.14 -35.34
CA GLY A 1040 26.61 1.20 -33.90
C GLY A 1040 28.08 1.48 -33.59
N GLY A 1041 28.78 2.22 -34.47
CA GLY A 1041 30.22 2.45 -34.38
C GLY A 1041 30.57 3.62 -33.46
N THR A 1042 31.39 3.38 -32.43
CA THR A 1042 31.94 4.44 -31.57
C THR A 1042 32.95 5.30 -32.32
N SER A 1043 32.48 6.36 -32.97
CA SER A 1043 33.32 7.39 -33.59
C SER A 1043 33.78 8.40 -32.52
N GLU A 1044 35.09 8.56 -32.35
CA GLU A 1044 35.69 9.51 -31.40
C GLU A 1044 35.71 10.96 -31.95
N LEU A 1045 34.51 11.50 -32.25
CA LEU A 1045 34.33 12.90 -32.65
C LEU A 1045 33.32 13.57 -31.73
N ASP A 1046 33.80 14.40 -30.79
CA ASP A 1046 32.98 15.04 -29.76
C ASP A 1046 31.86 15.94 -30.29
N PHE A 1047 31.93 16.43 -31.53
CA PHE A 1047 30.80 17.01 -32.24
C PHE A 1047 30.94 16.73 -33.75
N GLU A 1048 29.85 16.33 -34.39
CA GLU A 1048 29.81 16.06 -35.83
C GLU A 1048 29.20 17.27 -36.57
N ASP A 1049 29.95 17.91 -37.48
CA ASP A 1049 29.41 18.93 -38.39
C ASP A 1049 28.59 18.28 -39.52
N LEU A 1050 27.29 18.54 -39.55
CA LEU A 1050 26.35 17.99 -40.52
C LEU A 1050 26.25 18.85 -41.78
N SER A 1051 26.46 18.24 -42.95
CA SER A 1051 26.37 18.92 -44.25
C SER A 1051 24.97 18.87 -44.86
N PHE A 1052 24.46 20.01 -45.32
CA PHE A 1052 23.32 20.05 -46.24
C PHE A 1052 23.71 19.40 -47.57
N ASN A 1053 22.89 18.45 -48.06
CA ASN A 1053 23.19 17.65 -49.25
C ASN A 1053 22.91 18.38 -50.58
N GLY A 1054 23.50 19.57 -50.75
CA GLY A 1054 23.48 20.36 -51.99
C GLY A 1054 22.24 21.22 -52.23
N ASP A 1055 21.15 21.02 -51.49
CA ASP A 1055 19.93 21.84 -51.61
C ASP A 1055 19.75 22.81 -50.43
N THR A 1056 20.56 23.87 -50.40
CA THR A 1056 20.41 24.95 -49.40
C THR A 1056 19.16 25.81 -49.60
N ARG A 1057 18.40 25.61 -50.69
CA ARG A 1057 17.18 26.37 -51.05
C ARG A 1057 16.01 26.17 -50.08
N ILE A 1058 16.16 25.23 -49.16
CA ILE A 1058 15.29 25.03 -48.00
C ILE A 1058 15.38 26.26 -47.07
N LEU A 1059 16.60 26.74 -46.81
CA LEU A 1059 16.87 27.83 -45.87
C LEU A 1059 16.37 29.19 -46.41
N ASP A 1060 16.37 29.35 -47.74
CA ASP A 1060 15.80 30.52 -48.42
C ASP A 1060 14.27 30.66 -48.23
N ARG A 1061 13.60 29.63 -47.66
CA ARG A 1061 12.16 29.62 -47.35
C ARG A 1061 11.84 29.85 -45.87
N ILE A 1062 12.85 29.98 -45.01
CA ILE A 1062 12.69 30.20 -43.56
C ILE A 1062 13.12 31.64 -43.25
N PRO A 1063 12.26 32.66 -43.46
CA PRO A 1063 12.62 34.04 -43.19
C PRO A 1063 12.83 34.26 -41.69
N LEU A 1064 13.93 34.92 -41.32
CA LEU A 1064 14.15 35.47 -39.99
C LEU A 1064 13.83 36.98 -40.03
N ALA A 1065 13.16 37.50 -39.01
CA ALA A 1065 12.77 38.91 -38.96
C ALA A 1065 13.97 39.86 -38.83
N ASP A 1066 13.84 41.09 -39.33
CA ASP A 1066 14.82 42.16 -39.12
C ASP A 1066 14.89 42.54 -37.63
N ASN A 1067 16.04 42.29 -36.99
CA ASN A 1067 16.27 42.31 -35.53
C ASN A 1067 15.49 41.23 -34.76
N PRO A 1068 15.84 39.95 -34.92
CA PRO A 1068 15.18 38.84 -34.24
C PRO A 1068 15.60 38.76 -32.77
N ASN A 1069 14.65 38.44 -31.89
CA ASN A 1069 14.90 38.22 -30.47
C ASN A 1069 15.46 36.80 -30.20
N LYS A 1070 15.78 36.48 -28.93
CA LYS A 1070 16.37 35.18 -28.54
C LYS A 1070 15.47 33.98 -28.87
N GLU A 1071 14.16 34.13 -28.75
CA GLU A 1071 13.14 33.12 -29.03
C GLU A 1071 12.92 32.96 -30.54
N ASP A 1072 12.91 34.06 -31.30
CA ASP A 1072 12.86 34.05 -32.77
C ASP A 1072 14.06 33.28 -33.35
N ILE A 1073 15.27 33.53 -32.81
CA ILE A 1073 16.50 32.81 -33.15
C ILE A 1073 16.39 31.32 -32.76
N GLY A 1074 15.78 31.00 -31.62
CA GLY A 1074 15.50 29.62 -31.20
C GLY A 1074 14.67 28.86 -32.22
N ARG A 1075 13.44 29.34 -32.46
CA ARG A 1075 12.46 28.73 -33.37
C ARG A 1075 12.92 28.63 -34.81
N TRP A 1076 13.69 29.61 -35.29
CA TRP A 1076 14.30 29.52 -36.61
C TRP A 1076 15.25 28.31 -36.72
N GLY A 1077 16.01 28.02 -35.67
CA GLY A 1077 16.90 26.87 -35.63
C GLY A 1077 16.19 25.54 -35.43
N GLU A 1078 15.13 25.50 -34.61
CA GLU A 1078 14.23 24.34 -34.51
C GLU A 1078 13.69 23.96 -35.90
N GLN A 1079 13.12 24.94 -36.62
CA GLN A 1079 12.60 24.75 -37.98
C GLN A 1079 13.70 24.34 -38.97
N CYS A 1080 14.90 24.93 -38.86
CA CYS A 1080 16.06 24.58 -39.67
C CYS A 1080 16.50 23.11 -39.45
N VAL A 1081 16.44 22.59 -38.22
CA VAL A 1081 16.74 21.19 -37.92
C VAL A 1081 15.61 20.27 -38.38
N PHE A 1082 14.35 20.65 -38.19
CA PHE A 1082 13.18 19.88 -38.63
C PHE A 1082 13.16 19.66 -40.15
N GLU A 1083 13.32 20.71 -40.95
CA GLU A 1083 13.38 20.63 -42.42
C GLU A 1083 14.61 19.86 -42.91
N PHE A 1084 15.76 20.01 -42.23
CA PHE A 1084 16.97 19.24 -42.50
C PHE A 1084 16.74 17.73 -42.26
N LEU A 1085 16.16 17.36 -41.11
CA LEU A 1085 15.85 15.97 -40.75
C LEU A 1085 14.83 15.35 -41.72
N GLN A 1086 13.77 16.08 -42.05
CA GLN A 1086 12.79 15.65 -43.06
C GLN A 1086 13.45 15.33 -44.41
N ASN A 1087 14.34 16.19 -44.90
CA ASN A 1087 14.95 16.00 -46.20
C ASN A 1087 16.09 14.97 -46.18
N GLN A 1088 16.66 14.64 -45.01
CA GLN A 1088 17.49 13.45 -44.87
C GLN A 1088 16.67 12.16 -44.81
N ALA A 1089 15.53 12.13 -44.13
CA ALA A 1089 14.59 10.99 -44.15
C ALA A 1089 14.08 10.67 -45.56
N LYS A 1090 13.73 11.69 -46.36
CA LYS A 1090 13.35 11.56 -47.79
C LYS A 1090 14.49 11.06 -48.70
N CYS A 1091 15.73 11.04 -48.22
CA CYS A 1091 16.92 10.59 -48.95
C CYS A 1091 17.55 9.32 -48.36
N ASP A 1092 16.91 8.66 -47.39
CA ASP A 1092 17.42 7.44 -46.78
C ASP A 1092 17.30 6.23 -47.74
N PRO A 1093 18.41 5.58 -48.14
CA PRO A 1093 18.36 4.38 -48.97
C PRO A 1093 17.87 3.12 -48.23
N SER A 1094 17.64 3.17 -46.91
CA SER A 1094 17.21 2.01 -46.11
C SER A 1094 15.80 1.50 -46.45
N GLY A 1095 14.94 2.37 -46.98
CA GLY A 1095 13.52 2.05 -47.25
C GLY A 1095 12.64 1.91 -46.00
N LEU A 1096 13.13 2.30 -44.82
CA LEU A 1096 12.34 2.34 -43.58
C LEU A 1096 11.41 3.56 -43.55
N GLU A 1097 10.26 3.41 -42.90
CA GLU A 1097 9.33 4.52 -42.68
C GLU A 1097 9.77 5.33 -41.45
N VAL A 1098 10.22 6.56 -41.69
CA VAL A 1098 10.73 7.48 -40.67
C VAL A 1098 9.84 8.73 -40.61
N GLU A 1099 9.09 8.87 -39.51
CA GLU A 1099 8.31 10.07 -39.19
C GLU A 1099 9.18 11.05 -38.38
N ILE A 1100 9.16 12.34 -38.75
CA ILE A 1100 9.80 13.43 -37.99
C ILE A 1100 8.69 14.33 -37.45
N VAL A 1101 8.65 14.57 -36.15
CA VAL A 1101 7.61 15.37 -35.48
C VAL A 1101 8.25 16.53 -34.72
N TRP A 1102 7.85 17.76 -35.04
CA TRP A 1102 8.22 18.95 -34.27
C TRP A 1102 7.18 19.19 -33.17
N VAL A 1103 7.59 18.99 -31.92
CA VAL A 1103 6.70 18.91 -30.75
C VAL A 1103 6.16 20.28 -30.34
N ASN A 1104 7.01 21.31 -30.47
CA ASN A 1104 6.73 22.71 -30.13
C ASN A 1104 6.44 23.61 -31.35
N GLU A 1105 6.09 23.02 -32.52
CA GLU A 1105 5.68 23.75 -33.74
C GLU A 1105 4.67 24.87 -33.46
N LYS A 1106 3.64 24.59 -32.64
CA LYS A 1106 2.48 25.47 -32.42
C LYS A 1106 2.55 26.36 -31.17
N GLY A 1107 3.66 26.32 -30.44
CA GLY A 1107 3.85 27.09 -29.20
C GLY A 1107 4.83 26.41 -28.24
N SER A 1108 5.20 27.09 -27.15
CA SER A 1108 6.08 26.53 -26.13
C SER A 1108 5.40 25.38 -25.38
N THR A 1109 5.85 24.14 -25.60
CA THR A 1109 5.46 22.97 -24.79
C THR A 1109 6.30 22.89 -23.52
N THR A 1110 5.85 22.10 -22.54
CA THR A 1110 6.65 21.72 -21.36
C THR A 1110 7.52 20.48 -21.60
N ALA A 1111 7.80 20.14 -22.87
CA ALA A 1111 8.65 19.01 -23.25
C ALA A 1111 10.14 19.39 -23.10
N PRO A 1112 11.00 18.48 -22.60
CA PRO A 1112 12.44 18.70 -22.46
C PRO A 1112 13.22 18.30 -23.75
N TYR A 1113 12.60 18.51 -24.91
CA TYR A 1113 13.11 18.26 -26.26
C TYR A 1113 12.17 18.92 -27.30
N ASP A 1114 12.70 19.28 -28.48
CA ASP A 1114 11.94 19.97 -29.54
C ASP A 1114 11.35 19.01 -30.58
N ILE A 1115 12.10 17.97 -30.96
CA ILE A 1115 11.79 17.12 -32.13
C ILE A 1115 11.87 15.64 -31.76
N GLU A 1116 10.95 14.84 -32.29
CA GLU A 1116 11.01 13.37 -32.29
C GLU A 1116 11.34 12.83 -33.68
N ILE A 1117 12.21 11.81 -33.72
CA ILE A 1117 12.49 10.98 -34.88
C ILE A 1117 11.94 9.59 -34.57
N ARG A 1118 10.88 9.17 -35.27
CA ARG A 1118 10.20 7.88 -35.05
C ARG A 1118 10.48 6.96 -36.23
N ARG A 1119 11.01 5.77 -35.95
CA ARG A 1119 11.40 4.77 -36.94
C ARG A 1119 10.50 3.54 -36.78
N HIS A 1120 9.67 3.23 -37.79
CA HIS A 1120 8.82 2.05 -37.77
C HIS A 1120 9.55 0.85 -38.38
N LEU A 1121 9.79 -0.18 -37.56
CA LEU A 1121 10.43 -1.43 -37.97
C LEU A 1121 9.36 -2.45 -38.35
N ASN A 1122 9.38 -2.90 -39.60
CA ASN A 1122 8.53 -4.01 -40.05
C ASN A 1122 9.04 -5.32 -39.45
N GLY A 1123 8.32 -5.86 -38.48
CA GLY A 1123 8.66 -7.13 -37.82
C GLY A 1123 8.56 -8.32 -38.78
N ALA A 1124 9.53 -9.24 -38.71
CA ALA A 1124 9.50 -10.50 -39.44
C ALA A 1124 8.57 -11.54 -38.77
N GLY A 1125 7.31 -11.17 -38.59
CA GLY A 1125 6.25 -11.97 -37.95
C GLY A 1125 4.89 -11.65 -38.57
N LYS A 1126 3.91 -12.54 -38.39
CA LYS A 1126 2.61 -12.45 -39.10
C LYS A 1126 1.49 -11.77 -38.28
N ASP A 1127 1.87 -11.08 -37.22
CA ASP A 1127 0.99 -10.28 -36.35
C ASP A 1127 1.41 -8.81 -36.41
N ASP A 1128 0.43 -7.91 -36.43
CA ASP A 1128 0.57 -6.51 -36.90
C ASP A 1128 1.18 -5.53 -35.87
N ASN A 1129 2.22 -5.97 -35.17
CA ASN A 1129 2.82 -5.22 -34.06
C ASN A 1129 4.05 -4.39 -34.53
N ARG A 1130 3.80 -3.22 -35.14
CA ARG A 1130 4.83 -2.27 -35.59
C ARG A 1130 5.67 -1.74 -34.42
N ILE A 1131 6.87 -2.32 -34.23
CA ILE A 1131 7.85 -1.82 -33.27
C ILE A 1131 8.32 -0.44 -33.74
N THR A 1132 8.12 0.58 -32.91
CA THR A 1132 8.49 1.96 -33.20
C THR A 1132 9.59 2.41 -32.24
N VAL A 1133 10.76 2.75 -32.79
CA VAL A 1133 11.89 3.31 -32.01
C VAL A 1133 11.84 4.83 -32.12
N ILE A 1134 11.94 5.52 -30.99
CA ILE A 1134 11.92 6.98 -30.91
C ILE A 1134 13.31 7.49 -30.52
N THR A 1135 13.78 8.54 -31.20
CA THR A 1135 14.96 9.31 -30.83
C THR A 1135 14.56 10.76 -30.66
N TYR A 1136 14.94 11.35 -29.53
CA TYR A 1136 14.63 12.71 -29.14
C TYR A 1136 15.74 13.68 -29.56
N VAL A 1137 15.35 14.90 -29.93
CA VAL A 1137 16.23 15.95 -30.43
C VAL A 1137 15.95 17.27 -29.72
N GLU A 1138 16.99 17.80 -29.08
CA GLU A 1138 17.04 19.13 -28.46
C GLU A 1138 17.86 20.08 -29.35
N VAL A 1139 17.40 21.31 -29.57
CA VAL A 1139 17.97 22.26 -30.54
C VAL A 1139 18.41 23.56 -29.89
N LYS A 1140 19.72 23.85 -29.92
CA LYS A 1140 20.30 25.07 -29.34
C LYS A 1140 20.92 25.96 -30.42
N THR A 1141 20.33 27.14 -30.60
CA THR A 1141 20.57 28.01 -31.77
C THR A 1141 21.35 29.28 -31.43
N THR A 1142 22.16 29.77 -32.38
CA THR A 1142 22.84 31.07 -32.28
C THR A 1142 23.07 31.71 -33.66
N SER A 1143 23.00 33.05 -33.71
CA SER A 1143 23.28 33.88 -34.88
C SER A 1143 24.79 34.09 -35.16
N SER A 1144 25.65 33.61 -34.26
CA SER A 1144 27.12 33.61 -34.37
C SER A 1144 27.64 32.25 -34.84
N ASP A 1145 28.86 32.24 -35.37
CA ASP A 1145 29.70 31.08 -35.66
C ASP A 1145 30.58 30.65 -34.47
N GLN A 1146 30.87 31.58 -33.54
CA GLN A 1146 31.87 31.46 -32.47
C GLN A 1146 31.29 31.34 -31.04
N LYS A 1147 29.97 31.38 -30.84
CA LYS A 1147 29.39 31.23 -29.49
C LYS A 1147 29.50 29.77 -29.01
N GLU A 1148 30.55 29.46 -28.25
CA GLU A 1148 30.85 28.12 -27.72
C GLU A 1148 29.97 27.69 -26.54
N VAL A 1149 29.41 28.62 -25.77
CA VAL A 1149 28.48 28.33 -24.66
C VAL A 1149 27.01 28.33 -25.08
N PHE A 1150 26.21 27.47 -24.47
CA PHE A 1150 24.76 27.39 -24.62
C PHE A 1150 24.11 27.11 -23.27
N GLU A 1151 22.83 27.43 -23.14
CA GLU A 1151 22.05 27.22 -21.92
C GLU A 1151 21.28 25.90 -22.02
N LEU A 1152 21.21 25.14 -20.92
CA LEU A 1152 20.37 23.95 -20.77
C LEU A 1152 19.44 24.16 -19.57
N SER A 1153 18.17 23.80 -19.69
CA SER A 1153 17.24 23.81 -18.55
C SER A 1153 17.38 22.55 -17.68
N VAL A 1154 16.93 22.62 -16.43
CA VAL A 1154 16.95 21.46 -15.52
C VAL A 1154 16.09 20.28 -16.04
N PRO A 1155 14.91 20.50 -16.67
CA PRO A 1155 14.19 19.44 -17.39
C PRO A 1155 14.99 18.77 -18.51
N GLU A 1156 15.59 19.53 -19.43
CA GLU A 1156 16.45 19.00 -20.52
C GLU A 1156 17.61 18.18 -19.95
N LEU A 1157 18.26 18.71 -18.92
CA LEU A 1157 19.38 18.06 -18.24
C LEU A 1157 18.94 16.73 -17.63
N ARG A 1158 17.83 16.69 -16.88
CA ARG A 1158 17.31 15.44 -16.31
C ARG A 1158 16.92 14.42 -17.40
N PHE A 1159 16.27 14.88 -18.47
CA PHE A 1159 15.84 14.03 -19.58
C PHE A 1159 17.02 13.38 -20.30
N ALA A 1160 18.15 14.10 -20.43
CA ALA A 1160 19.37 13.55 -21.00
C ALA A 1160 19.91 12.33 -20.24
N TRP A 1161 19.92 12.36 -18.90
CA TRP A 1161 20.32 11.20 -18.09
C TRP A 1161 19.31 10.05 -18.10
N THR A 1162 18.01 10.35 -18.29
CA THR A 1162 16.96 9.32 -18.39
C THR A 1162 16.96 8.60 -19.74
N GLN A 1163 17.15 9.32 -20.86
CA GLN A 1163 17.06 8.75 -22.21
C GLN A 1163 18.43 8.38 -22.81
N GLN A 1164 19.53 8.95 -22.30
CA GLN A 1164 20.91 8.62 -22.67
C GLN A 1164 21.14 8.62 -24.19
N GLU A 1165 21.35 7.45 -24.79
CA GLU A 1165 21.57 7.28 -26.22
C GLU A 1165 20.38 7.68 -27.09
N ALA A 1166 19.16 7.66 -26.55
CA ALA A 1166 17.95 8.09 -27.25
C ALA A 1166 17.75 9.62 -27.28
N LEU A 1167 18.56 10.42 -26.57
CA LEU A 1167 18.58 11.89 -26.73
C LEU A 1167 19.82 12.34 -27.51
N HIS A 1168 19.63 13.26 -28.45
CA HIS A 1168 20.69 13.92 -29.19
C HIS A 1168 20.52 15.44 -29.13
N LEU A 1169 21.63 16.18 -29.04
CA LEU A 1169 21.65 17.64 -29.04
C LEU A 1169 22.13 18.15 -30.41
N TYR A 1170 21.36 19.06 -31.01
CA TYR A 1170 21.65 19.69 -32.29
C TYR A 1170 21.93 21.17 -32.07
N ARG A 1171 23.03 21.66 -32.63
CA ARG A 1171 23.52 23.01 -32.40
C ARG A 1171 23.62 23.78 -33.71
N VAL A 1172 22.78 24.80 -33.86
CA VAL A 1172 22.64 25.58 -35.09
C VAL A 1172 23.41 26.89 -34.95
N PHE A 1173 24.40 27.09 -35.82
CA PHE A 1173 25.23 28.29 -35.92
C PHE A 1173 24.82 29.14 -37.13
N ASN A 1174 25.10 30.45 -37.09
CA ASN A 1174 24.76 31.42 -38.14
C ASN A 1174 23.27 31.46 -38.50
N ALA A 1175 22.38 31.34 -37.51
CA ALA A 1175 20.93 31.46 -37.70
C ALA A 1175 20.53 32.66 -38.56
N GLY A 1176 19.61 32.44 -39.52
CA GLY A 1176 19.14 33.47 -40.47
C GLY A 1176 20.09 33.82 -41.62
N LYS A 1177 21.20 33.09 -41.83
CA LYS A 1177 22.18 33.37 -42.91
C LYS A 1177 22.33 32.16 -43.86
N PRO A 1178 21.39 31.90 -44.80
CA PRO A 1178 21.34 30.68 -45.62
C PRO A 1178 22.67 30.23 -46.27
N SER A 1179 23.56 31.17 -46.62
CA SER A 1179 24.86 30.88 -47.22
C SER A 1179 25.96 30.37 -46.26
N CYS A 1180 25.75 30.41 -44.94
CA CYS A 1180 26.76 29.98 -43.96
C CYS A 1180 26.20 29.34 -42.67
N VAL A 1181 24.94 28.93 -42.67
CA VAL A 1181 24.32 28.11 -41.59
C VAL A 1181 25.05 26.78 -41.45
N ARG A 1182 25.31 26.36 -40.21
CA ARG A 1182 26.02 25.12 -39.89
C ARG A 1182 25.37 24.43 -38.70
N ILE A 1183 25.08 23.14 -38.84
CA ILE A 1183 24.45 22.31 -37.78
C ILE A 1183 25.51 21.35 -37.25
N ARG A 1184 25.69 21.28 -35.92
CA ARG A 1184 26.46 20.22 -35.24
C ARG A 1184 25.54 19.24 -34.52
N ARG A 1185 25.86 17.95 -34.56
CA ARG A 1185 25.23 16.88 -33.79
C ARG A 1185 26.14 16.45 -32.64
N LEU A 1186 25.54 16.23 -31.47
CA LEU A 1186 26.12 15.59 -30.30
C LEU A 1186 25.18 14.44 -29.90
N GLN A 1187 25.64 13.20 -30.02
CA GLN A 1187 24.85 12.01 -29.66
C GLN A 1187 25.08 11.69 -28.18
N ASN A 1188 24.03 11.28 -27.45
CA ASN A 1188 24.10 10.95 -26.02
C ASN A 1188 24.74 12.08 -25.16
N LEU A 1189 24.00 13.17 -24.97
CA LEU A 1189 24.44 14.32 -24.17
C LEU A 1189 24.92 13.93 -22.76
N ALA A 1190 24.32 12.92 -22.12
CA ALA A 1190 24.77 12.43 -20.82
C ALA A 1190 26.19 11.86 -20.86
N ALA A 1191 26.52 11.01 -21.84
CA ALA A 1191 27.87 10.44 -21.98
C ALA A 1191 28.95 11.51 -22.20
N HIS A 1192 28.65 12.62 -22.88
CA HIS A 1192 29.59 13.73 -23.06
C HIS A 1192 29.74 14.62 -21.83
N LEU A 1193 28.72 14.69 -20.96
CA LEU A 1193 28.80 15.32 -19.65
C LEU A 1193 29.62 14.46 -18.66
N GLU A 1194 29.44 13.14 -18.68
CA GLU A 1194 30.24 12.18 -17.90
C GLU A 1194 31.72 12.17 -18.30
N LYS A 1195 32.00 12.16 -19.61
CA LYS A 1195 33.36 12.30 -20.18
C LYS A 1195 33.96 13.70 -19.99
N LYS A 1196 33.18 14.68 -19.49
CA LYS A 1196 33.56 16.08 -19.28
C LYS A 1196 34.01 16.81 -20.56
N THR A 1197 33.57 16.34 -21.72
CA THR A 1197 33.82 17.02 -23.01
C THR A 1197 32.79 18.13 -23.25
N VAL A 1198 31.57 17.95 -22.76
CA VAL A 1198 30.68 19.07 -22.38
C VAL A 1198 30.88 19.36 -20.89
N LYS A 1199 30.92 20.63 -20.51
CA LYS A 1199 31.11 21.09 -19.12
C LYS A 1199 30.01 22.07 -18.74
N LEU A 1200 29.37 21.86 -17.59
CA LEU A 1200 28.41 22.79 -17.01
C LEU A 1200 29.16 23.91 -16.29
N CYS A 1201 28.78 25.16 -16.54
CA CYS A 1201 29.25 26.34 -15.81
C CYS A 1201 28.07 27.11 -15.25
N MET A 1202 28.10 27.41 -13.95
CA MET A 1202 27.11 28.27 -13.32
C MET A 1202 27.49 29.73 -13.59
N VAL A 1203 26.61 30.48 -14.26
CA VAL A 1203 26.72 31.94 -14.36
C VAL A 1203 26.05 32.53 -13.13
N ILE A 1204 26.76 33.42 -12.44
CA ILE A 1204 26.35 34.10 -11.19
C ILE A 1204 26.31 35.60 -11.47
#